data_AF-A0AA91JU78-F1
#
_entry.id   AF-A0AA91JU78-F1
#
_cell.length_a   1.000
_cell.length_b   1.000
_cell.length_c   1.000
_cell.angle_alpha   90.00
_cell.angle_beta   90.00
_cell.angle_gamma   90.00
#
_symmetry.space_group_name_H-M   'P 1'
#
loop_
_entity.id
_entity.type
_entity.pdbx_description
1 polymer ?
#
loop_
_entity_poly.entity_id
_entity_poly.type
_entity_poly.pdbx_seq_one_letter_code
_entity_poly.pdbx_strand_id
1 'polypeptide(L)'
;MSLSRQQRKQLELALISAFPSISLLERLLYFELDKNLKEITRDSSLQNIVFNIIQTAESQGWLEELIRVSYNENSGNPLLQAIAQELFAGETPQTSSLNTPQHRKILLLAALSQDLRLDKEIRKVEETIKRAVRRDLFEIKIRTAVRPQDIRRALAEERPQIVHFCGHGMEDGSLVLEDDFGNHKPVLPTGLAALFRLHSDYVKCVLLNACYSASPGQAISKHINYVIGMNQPIEDRAAIVFAQGFYDGLGYENVDNLDVIQRAFNEGLVAIELENLLQDAIPILWNLGTAQELLILTSYSLFEEGKVSIKGLQSILRQVPESISTAGLVDDAIEINSTDPDSAEYGKYIVPFYKKVKQIQSQIHKETSLNSSLKIVANSLEKSIKNIKWHSFFSVIPKPRFGLKHNERQQLKFVVTNITSTEIPDIEMNIQSSAEIEIQENNTYKTYKAGEEYEFLYFVKPLVAKQIAISYKINGNFGKPIYVSSNRTNPFVPGQPAFSAHFVGRETELQHIREEIYKQHFLIFGPRRIGKTSVLYQLKEELAESYLPIYISLQKFNTTDGNLLFDQLVKDIMCELAERKQFFVQDSETTDDRLKKLKNSLKDERLLLLIDEMDVGKEVNDFSIFLERMRAMMQQESSIRVVFSSGPFITKDLVNYRSPLYNMVKHISLNRFTPQASEKLLRLAEDQDIRFEDGIIQECLHWTGNLPSYLQILGDKIYHNLKDKDISDRKVSQPILAEIKHLMKYDPIERKRMWDMLSCIEKAILAFHAHNKLADIAQIKKDIEQISGRDFPFSDIREGLENLVGYGFLKDNGGKYEVTAELIQEWLISILSYPEEIQDIFNNYSNDIE
;
A
#
# COMPACT_ATOMS: atom_id res chain seq x y z
N MET A 1 2.70 -11.91 -58.04
CA MET A 1 4.11 -11.51 -57.86
C MET A 1 5.00 -12.73 -58.02
N SER A 2 6.11 -12.65 -58.77
CA SER A 2 7.05 -13.79 -58.94
C SER A 2 8.47 -13.37 -58.56
N LEU A 3 9.07 -14.04 -57.56
CA LEU A 3 10.41 -13.68 -57.09
C LEU A 3 11.52 -14.37 -57.89
N SER A 4 12.65 -13.69 -58.09
CA SER A 4 13.88 -14.32 -58.59
C SER A 4 14.48 -15.28 -57.54
N ARG A 5 15.39 -16.18 -57.95
CA ARG A 5 16.07 -17.10 -57.01
C ARG A 5 16.85 -16.35 -55.91
N GLN A 6 17.38 -15.17 -56.22
CA GLN A 6 18.12 -14.35 -55.25
C GLN A 6 17.15 -13.68 -54.26
N GLN A 7 16.05 -13.12 -54.76
CA GLN A 7 15.02 -12.49 -53.94
C GLN A 7 14.32 -13.47 -53.00
N ARG A 8 14.07 -14.73 -53.43
CA ARG A 8 13.53 -15.76 -52.52
C ARG A 8 14.45 -16.02 -51.33
N LYS A 9 15.77 -16.13 -51.57
CA LYS A 9 16.75 -16.33 -50.50
C LYS A 9 16.83 -15.14 -49.55
N GLN A 10 16.77 -13.92 -50.08
CA GLN A 10 16.75 -12.71 -49.27
C GLN A 10 15.45 -12.63 -48.44
N LEU A 11 14.30 -13.02 -49.00
CA LEU A 11 13.02 -13.01 -48.27
C LEU A 11 13.01 -14.05 -47.16
N GLU A 12 13.53 -15.25 -47.43
CA GLU A 12 13.67 -16.31 -46.44
C GLU A 12 14.54 -15.86 -45.26
N LEU A 13 15.70 -15.26 -45.54
CA LEU A 13 16.58 -14.69 -44.51
C LEU A 13 15.91 -13.55 -43.74
N ALA A 14 15.17 -12.69 -44.43
CA ALA A 14 14.48 -11.56 -43.81
C ALA A 14 13.35 -12.03 -42.86
N LEU A 15 12.53 -13.01 -43.29
CA LEU A 15 11.47 -13.58 -42.46
C LEU A 15 12.03 -14.35 -41.26
N ILE A 16 13.11 -15.13 -41.45
CA ILE A 16 13.77 -15.82 -40.31
C ILE A 16 14.35 -14.79 -39.33
N SER A 17 14.92 -13.70 -39.83
CA SER A 17 15.49 -12.65 -38.99
C SER A 17 14.43 -11.87 -38.21
N ALA A 18 13.28 -11.56 -38.82
CA ALA A 18 12.20 -10.84 -38.15
C ALA A 18 11.35 -11.73 -37.24
N PHE A 19 11.23 -13.01 -37.56
CA PHE A 19 10.42 -13.96 -36.81
C PHE A 19 11.28 -15.18 -36.43
N PRO A 20 12.16 -15.05 -35.42
CA PRO A 20 13.14 -16.08 -35.07
C PRO A 20 12.54 -17.30 -34.35
N SER A 21 11.21 -17.36 -34.15
CA SER A 21 10.52 -18.51 -33.58
C SER A 21 9.29 -18.89 -34.39
N ILE A 22 8.99 -20.20 -34.40
CA ILE A 22 7.82 -20.78 -35.09
C ILE A 22 6.51 -20.17 -34.58
N SER A 23 6.42 -19.89 -33.28
CA SER A 23 5.23 -19.32 -32.66
C SER A 23 4.94 -17.89 -33.13
N LEU A 24 5.97 -17.08 -33.40
CA LEU A 24 5.79 -15.72 -33.92
C LEU A 24 5.26 -15.75 -35.35
N LEU A 25 5.78 -16.67 -36.16
CA LEU A 25 5.35 -16.86 -37.53
C LEU A 25 3.92 -17.43 -37.60
N GLU A 26 3.56 -18.36 -36.70
CA GLU A 26 2.19 -18.90 -36.58
C GLU A 26 1.18 -17.81 -36.21
N ARG A 27 1.56 -16.89 -35.30
CA ARG A 27 0.73 -15.75 -34.93
C ARG A 27 0.56 -14.76 -36.08
N LEU A 28 1.64 -14.39 -36.77
CA LEU A 28 1.57 -13.51 -37.94
C LEU A 28 0.59 -14.06 -38.99
N LEU A 29 0.77 -15.34 -39.36
CA LEU A 29 -0.07 -16.00 -40.35
C LEU A 29 -1.53 -16.07 -39.89
N TYR A 30 -1.79 -16.41 -38.63
CA TYR A 30 -3.15 -16.58 -38.13
C TYR A 30 -3.90 -15.25 -37.94
N PHE A 31 -3.24 -14.23 -37.37
CA PHE A 31 -3.90 -12.97 -37.03
C PHE A 31 -3.94 -11.98 -38.19
N GLU A 32 -2.87 -11.90 -39.00
CA GLU A 32 -2.78 -10.89 -40.07
C GLU A 32 -3.23 -11.43 -41.43
N LEU A 33 -3.16 -12.75 -41.65
CA LEU A 33 -3.43 -13.36 -42.97
C LEU A 33 -4.55 -14.42 -42.95
N ASP A 34 -5.10 -14.73 -41.77
CA ASP A 34 -6.08 -15.81 -41.55
C ASP A 34 -5.61 -17.15 -42.14
N LYS A 35 -4.33 -17.49 -41.91
CA LYS A 35 -3.68 -18.73 -42.36
C LYS A 35 -3.22 -19.58 -41.19
N ASN A 36 -3.53 -20.87 -41.24
CA ASN A 36 -3.05 -21.83 -40.24
C ASN A 36 -1.70 -22.44 -40.66
N LEU A 37 -0.68 -22.26 -39.83
CA LEU A 37 0.66 -22.77 -40.12
C LEU A 37 0.72 -24.29 -40.32
N LYS A 38 -0.07 -25.05 -39.55
CA LYS A 38 -0.09 -26.52 -39.60
C LYS A 38 -0.72 -27.07 -40.88
N GLU A 39 -1.49 -26.26 -41.59
CA GLU A 39 -2.05 -26.59 -42.90
C GLU A 39 -1.05 -26.32 -44.03
N ILE A 40 -0.09 -25.42 -43.81
CA ILE A 40 0.95 -25.06 -44.78
C ILE A 40 2.12 -26.05 -44.70
N THR A 41 2.56 -26.43 -43.51
CA THR A 41 3.68 -27.37 -43.33
C THR A 41 3.60 -28.12 -42.01
N ARG A 42 4.20 -29.32 -41.99
CA ARG A 42 4.39 -30.14 -40.79
C ARG A 42 5.85 -30.21 -40.34
N ASP A 43 6.72 -29.44 -40.98
CA ASP A 43 8.14 -29.39 -40.63
C ASP A 43 8.34 -28.72 -39.26
N SER A 44 9.48 -28.96 -38.63
CA SER A 44 9.86 -28.42 -37.32
C SER A 44 11.08 -27.51 -37.38
N SER A 45 11.79 -27.45 -38.52
CA SER A 45 12.86 -26.49 -38.75
C SER A 45 12.29 -25.16 -39.23
N LEU A 46 12.60 -24.07 -38.52
CA LEU A 46 12.15 -22.72 -38.89
C LEU A 46 12.55 -22.36 -40.33
N GLN A 47 13.74 -22.76 -40.78
CA GLN A 47 14.18 -22.50 -42.16
C GLN A 47 13.28 -23.20 -43.17
N ASN A 48 13.02 -24.50 -42.97
CA ASN A 48 12.13 -25.26 -43.86
C ASN A 48 10.69 -24.74 -43.80
N ILE A 49 10.24 -24.28 -42.62
CA ILE A 49 8.89 -23.71 -42.44
C ILE A 49 8.75 -22.43 -43.25
N VAL A 50 9.68 -21.47 -43.10
CA VAL A 50 9.66 -20.19 -43.82
C VAL A 50 9.77 -20.44 -45.33
N PHE A 51 10.63 -21.36 -45.76
CA PHE A 51 10.73 -21.78 -47.15
C PHE A 51 9.38 -22.26 -47.71
N ASN A 52 8.70 -23.17 -46.99
CA ASN A 52 7.39 -23.71 -47.40
C ASN A 52 6.30 -22.64 -47.43
N ILE A 53 6.35 -21.67 -46.52
CA ILE A 53 5.41 -20.54 -46.50
C ILE A 53 5.59 -19.65 -47.71
N ILE A 54 6.84 -19.28 -48.05
CA ILE A 54 7.12 -18.47 -49.24
C ILE A 54 6.63 -19.21 -50.50
N GLN A 55 6.94 -20.50 -50.61
CA GLN A 55 6.50 -21.32 -51.75
C GLN A 55 4.97 -21.40 -51.85
N THR A 56 4.29 -21.57 -50.72
CA THR A 56 2.83 -21.64 -50.66
C THR A 56 2.19 -20.29 -51.00
N ALA A 57 2.73 -19.20 -50.45
CA ALA A 57 2.29 -17.84 -50.71
C ALA A 57 2.46 -17.42 -52.17
N GLU A 58 3.55 -17.84 -52.81
CA GLU A 58 3.75 -17.66 -54.25
C GLU A 58 2.71 -18.44 -55.06
N SER A 59 2.48 -19.72 -54.71
CA SER A 59 1.55 -20.59 -55.45
C SER A 59 0.08 -20.15 -55.32
N GLN A 60 -0.29 -19.59 -54.18
CA GLN A 60 -1.67 -19.20 -53.85
C GLN A 60 -1.90 -17.69 -53.98
N GLY A 61 -0.91 -16.92 -54.44
CA GLY A 61 -1.08 -15.53 -54.80
C GLY A 61 -1.16 -14.52 -53.65
N TRP A 62 -0.72 -14.88 -52.44
CA TRP A 62 -0.72 -13.99 -51.26
C TRP A 62 0.69 -13.61 -50.79
N LEU A 63 1.70 -13.82 -51.63
CA LEU A 63 3.09 -13.45 -51.32
C LEU A 63 3.29 -11.97 -51.04
N GLU A 64 2.62 -11.09 -51.79
CA GLU A 64 2.73 -9.65 -51.58
C GLU A 64 2.18 -9.24 -50.21
N GLU A 65 1.02 -9.77 -49.84
CA GLU A 65 0.42 -9.52 -48.54
C GLU A 65 1.30 -10.05 -47.41
N LEU A 66 1.89 -11.25 -47.57
CA LEU A 66 2.87 -11.79 -46.62
C LEU A 66 4.04 -10.82 -46.38
N ILE A 67 4.62 -10.24 -47.43
CA ILE A 67 5.72 -9.30 -47.29
C ILE A 67 5.25 -8.02 -46.60
N ARG A 68 4.06 -7.50 -46.94
CA ARG A 68 3.49 -6.28 -46.35
C ARG A 68 3.19 -6.44 -44.87
N VAL A 69 2.47 -7.49 -44.47
CA VAL A 69 2.17 -7.74 -43.05
C VAL A 69 3.44 -8.03 -42.26
N SER A 70 4.40 -8.76 -42.84
CA SER A 70 5.70 -9.03 -42.21
C SER A 70 6.50 -7.76 -41.99
N TYR A 71 6.45 -6.83 -42.95
CA TYR A 71 7.09 -5.52 -42.85
C TYR A 71 6.40 -4.64 -41.82
N ASN A 72 5.06 -4.63 -41.76
CA ASN A 72 4.33 -3.82 -40.79
C ASN A 72 4.61 -4.28 -39.35
N GLU A 73 4.58 -5.60 -39.11
CA GLU A 73 4.85 -6.18 -37.79
C GLU A 73 6.31 -6.03 -37.34
N ASN A 74 7.27 -6.04 -38.28
CA ASN A 74 8.69 -5.91 -37.98
C ASN A 74 9.37 -4.82 -38.83
N SER A 75 8.78 -3.63 -38.83
CA SER A 75 9.24 -2.51 -39.66
C SER A 75 10.64 -2.02 -39.33
N GLY A 76 11.16 -2.33 -38.13
CA GLY A 76 12.53 -2.07 -37.71
C GLY A 76 13.57 -3.10 -38.18
N ASN A 77 13.17 -4.20 -38.85
CA ASN A 77 14.11 -5.21 -39.32
C ASN A 77 14.79 -4.77 -40.64
N PRO A 78 16.12 -4.60 -40.68
CA PRO A 78 16.82 -4.03 -41.83
C PRO A 78 16.79 -4.94 -43.07
N LEU A 79 16.70 -6.28 -42.89
CA LEU A 79 16.63 -7.22 -44.00
C LEU A 79 15.25 -7.21 -44.67
N LEU A 80 14.19 -7.08 -43.86
CA LEU A 80 12.81 -6.93 -44.35
C LEU A 80 12.59 -5.57 -45.00
N GLN A 81 13.19 -4.51 -44.48
CA GLN A 81 13.21 -3.19 -45.13
C GLN A 81 13.89 -3.25 -46.50
N ALA A 82 15.10 -3.81 -46.56
CA ALA A 82 15.86 -3.88 -47.81
C ALA A 82 15.08 -4.62 -48.90
N ILE A 83 14.47 -5.76 -48.57
CA ILE A 83 13.72 -6.53 -49.57
C ILE A 83 12.36 -5.93 -49.91
N ALA A 84 11.64 -5.32 -48.94
CA ALA A 84 10.39 -4.63 -49.24
C ALA A 84 10.64 -3.42 -50.15
N GLN A 85 11.71 -2.66 -49.92
CA GLN A 85 12.10 -1.54 -50.78
C GLN A 85 12.51 -2.00 -52.19
N GLU A 86 13.28 -3.10 -52.28
CA GLU A 86 13.68 -3.69 -53.56
C GLU A 86 12.47 -4.16 -54.38
N LEU A 87 11.49 -4.79 -53.71
CA LEU A 87 10.35 -5.42 -54.37
C LEU A 87 9.18 -4.46 -54.67
N PHE A 88 9.03 -3.38 -53.90
CA PHE A 88 7.96 -2.39 -54.08
C PHE A 88 8.44 -1.06 -54.70
N ALA A 89 9.62 -1.05 -55.34
CA ALA A 89 10.14 0.06 -56.15
C ALA A 89 10.11 1.45 -55.49
N GLY A 90 10.33 1.53 -54.17
CA GLY A 90 10.34 2.79 -53.42
C GLY A 90 8.95 3.35 -53.09
N GLU A 91 7.86 2.68 -53.48
CA GLU A 91 6.54 2.94 -52.89
C GLU A 91 6.49 2.22 -51.54
N THR A 92 6.61 2.99 -50.44
CA THR A 92 6.26 2.45 -49.13
C THR A 92 4.85 1.86 -49.22
N PRO A 93 4.64 0.60 -48.80
CA PRO A 93 3.39 -0.09 -48.96
C PRO A 93 2.31 0.52 -48.03
N GLN A 94 1.76 1.67 -48.40
CA GLN A 94 0.59 2.25 -47.77
C GLN A 94 -0.66 1.53 -48.31
N THR A 95 -1.47 1.00 -47.39
CA THR A 95 -2.79 0.46 -47.69
C THR A 95 -3.66 1.57 -48.30
N SER A 96 -3.99 1.44 -49.58
CA SER A 96 -5.12 2.14 -50.19
C SER A 96 -6.42 1.57 -49.61
N SER A 97 -6.89 2.13 -48.49
CA SER A 97 -8.21 1.82 -47.94
C SER A 97 -9.28 2.54 -48.75
N LEU A 98 -10.26 1.80 -49.26
CA LEU A 98 -11.52 2.34 -49.76
C LEU A 98 -12.16 3.20 -48.65
N ASN A 99 -12.43 4.46 -48.99
CA ASN A 99 -12.99 5.50 -48.13
C ASN A 99 -14.33 5.08 -47.48
N THR A 100 -14.31 4.91 -46.17
CA THR A 100 -15.35 5.41 -45.26
C THR A 100 -14.65 5.88 -43.97
N PRO A 101 -14.93 7.09 -43.46
CA PRO A 101 -14.30 7.57 -42.23
C PRO A 101 -14.79 6.71 -41.07
N GLN A 102 -13.93 5.86 -40.53
CA GLN A 102 -14.28 5.05 -39.36
C GLN A 102 -14.21 5.96 -38.12
N HIS A 103 -15.36 6.50 -37.71
CA HIS A 103 -15.48 7.30 -36.49
C HIS A 103 -14.98 6.50 -35.28
N ARG A 104 -14.11 7.10 -34.45
CA ARG A 104 -13.68 6.56 -33.15
C ARG A 104 -14.77 6.84 -32.13
N LYS A 105 -15.43 5.80 -31.66
CA LYS A 105 -16.48 5.92 -30.65
C LYS A 105 -15.87 5.99 -29.25
N ILE A 106 -16.27 7.02 -28.51
CA ILE A 106 -15.89 7.28 -27.12
C ILE A 106 -17.11 6.98 -26.24
N LEU A 107 -16.93 6.12 -25.25
CA LEU A 107 -17.93 5.88 -24.21
C LEU A 107 -17.53 6.61 -22.93
N LEU A 108 -18.30 7.64 -22.57
CA LEU A 108 -18.19 8.36 -21.31
C LEU A 108 -19.13 7.71 -20.29
N LEU A 109 -18.56 7.28 -19.17
CA LEU A 109 -19.25 6.63 -18.06
C LEU A 109 -19.14 7.53 -16.82
N ALA A 110 -20.25 7.88 -16.21
CA ALA A 110 -20.27 8.66 -14.98
C ALA A 110 -21.08 7.98 -13.88
N ALA A 111 -20.46 7.77 -12.71
CA ALA A 111 -21.18 7.41 -11.51
C ALA A 111 -21.96 8.64 -11.03
N LEU A 112 -23.26 8.53 -10.70
CA LEU A 112 -23.99 9.66 -10.10
C LEU A 112 -23.86 9.57 -8.57
N SER A 113 -23.67 10.71 -7.91
CA SER A 113 -23.63 10.83 -6.45
C SER A 113 -24.36 12.11 -6.05
N GLN A 114 -25.11 12.09 -4.96
CA GLN A 114 -25.95 13.21 -4.50
C GLN A 114 -25.13 14.48 -4.12
N ASP A 115 -23.81 14.37 -3.99
CA ASP A 115 -22.94 15.45 -3.50
C ASP A 115 -22.02 16.13 -4.53
N LEU A 116 -22.07 15.79 -5.83
CA LEU A 116 -21.11 16.35 -6.80
C LEU A 116 -21.67 16.87 -8.11
N ARG A 117 -20.98 17.91 -8.61
CA ARG A 117 -21.17 18.57 -9.90
C ARG A 117 -20.60 17.73 -11.07
N LEU A 118 -20.70 16.40 -11.04
CA LEU A 118 -20.22 15.51 -12.12
C LEU A 118 -20.89 15.84 -13.47
N ASP A 119 -22.12 16.34 -13.45
CA ASP A 119 -22.80 16.92 -14.62
C ASP A 119 -21.99 18.05 -15.29
N LYS A 120 -21.25 18.86 -14.51
CA LYS A 120 -20.42 19.93 -15.05
C LYS A 120 -19.13 19.38 -15.66
N GLU A 121 -18.56 18.33 -15.10
CA GLU A 121 -17.38 17.66 -15.64
C GLU A 121 -17.72 16.98 -16.97
N ILE A 122 -18.80 16.19 -17.01
CA ILE A 122 -19.29 15.53 -18.24
C ILE A 122 -19.55 16.57 -19.33
N ARG A 123 -20.26 17.66 -19.01
CA ARG A 123 -20.54 18.73 -19.97
C ARG A 123 -19.26 19.38 -20.49
N LYS A 124 -18.27 19.66 -19.64
CA LYS A 124 -17.00 20.25 -20.06
C LYS A 124 -16.18 19.30 -20.93
N VAL A 125 -16.11 18.02 -20.59
CA VAL A 125 -15.44 16.99 -21.39
C VAL A 125 -16.14 16.83 -22.74
N GLU A 126 -17.47 16.76 -22.75
CA GLU A 126 -18.27 16.68 -23.98
C GLU A 126 -18.08 17.92 -24.87
N GLU A 127 -18.13 19.12 -24.30
CA GLU A 127 -17.85 20.38 -25.01
C GLU A 127 -16.44 20.39 -25.61
N THR A 128 -15.45 19.84 -24.90
CA THR A 128 -14.06 19.80 -25.36
C THR A 128 -13.90 18.87 -26.54
N ILE A 129 -14.43 17.65 -26.46
CA ILE A 129 -14.42 16.71 -27.59
C ILE A 129 -15.15 17.31 -28.80
N LYS A 130 -16.26 18.04 -28.59
CA LYS A 130 -17.00 18.73 -29.67
C LYS A 130 -16.26 19.93 -30.27
N ARG A 131 -15.29 20.51 -29.56
CA ARG A 131 -14.48 21.66 -30.01
C ARG A 131 -13.10 21.25 -30.54
N ALA A 132 -12.69 19.99 -30.37
CA ALA A 132 -11.44 19.46 -30.88
C ALA A 132 -11.31 19.69 -32.39
N VAL A 133 -10.08 19.97 -32.84
CA VAL A 133 -9.76 20.37 -34.24
C VAL A 133 -10.34 19.39 -35.27
N ARG A 134 -10.35 18.09 -34.94
CA ARG A 134 -10.92 17.02 -35.78
C ARG A 134 -12.12 16.35 -35.11
N ARG A 135 -13.07 17.15 -34.61
CA ARG A 135 -14.30 16.67 -33.93
C ARG A 135 -15.07 15.61 -34.71
N ASP A 136 -15.05 15.67 -36.04
CA ASP A 136 -15.77 14.73 -36.91
C ASP A 136 -15.18 13.32 -36.85
N LEU A 137 -14.01 13.13 -36.21
CA LEU A 137 -13.45 11.80 -35.94
C LEU A 137 -14.14 11.05 -34.80
N PHE A 138 -14.89 11.73 -33.93
CA PHE A 138 -15.36 11.14 -32.68
C PHE A 138 -16.89 11.02 -32.65
N GLU A 139 -17.38 9.84 -32.27
CA GLU A 139 -18.77 9.63 -31.87
C GLU A 139 -18.82 9.47 -30.35
N ILE A 140 -19.54 10.36 -29.65
CA ILE A 140 -19.61 10.34 -28.19
C ILE A 140 -20.89 9.65 -27.74
N LYS A 141 -20.77 8.68 -26.84
CA LYS A 141 -21.89 8.06 -26.11
C LYS A 141 -21.71 8.30 -24.63
N ILE A 142 -22.73 8.82 -23.97
CA ILE A 142 -22.73 9.11 -22.53
C ILE A 142 -23.67 8.13 -21.84
N ARG A 143 -23.23 7.59 -20.70
CA ARG A 143 -24.07 6.86 -19.73
C ARG A 143 -23.77 7.39 -18.33
N THR A 144 -24.81 7.80 -17.61
CA THR A 144 -24.76 8.30 -16.23
C THR A 144 -25.40 7.27 -15.28
N ALA A 145 -25.24 7.44 -13.96
CA ALA A 145 -25.78 6.50 -12.95
C ALA A 145 -25.40 5.05 -13.25
N VAL A 146 -24.15 4.84 -13.72
CA VAL A 146 -23.79 3.54 -14.28
C VAL A 146 -23.66 2.50 -13.17
N ARG A 147 -24.49 1.47 -13.23
CA ARG A 147 -24.33 0.24 -12.45
C ARG A 147 -23.34 -0.68 -13.18
N PRO A 148 -22.71 -1.66 -12.49
CA PRO A 148 -21.80 -2.61 -13.15
C PRO A 148 -22.42 -3.31 -14.38
N GLN A 149 -23.72 -3.60 -14.33
CA GLN A 149 -24.46 -4.21 -15.45
C GLN A 149 -24.64 -3.27 -16.64
N ASP A 150 -24.77 -1.96 -16.38
CA ASP A 150 -24.92 -0.95 -17.41
C ASP A 150 -23.62 -0.73 -18.17
N ILE A 151 -22.48 -0.78 -17.47
CA ILE A 151 -21.16 -0.72 -18.11
C ILE A 151 -20.96 -1.92 -19.04
N ARG A 152 -21.26 -3.14 -18.55
CA ARG A 152 -21.18 -4.37 -19.36
C ARG A 152 -22.01 -4.27 -20.63
N ARG A 153 -23.25 -3.79 -20.49
CA ARG A 153 -24.19 -3.62 -21.59
C ARG A 153 -23.71 -2.55 -22.58
N ALA A 154 -23.30 -1.39 -22.07
CA ALA A 154 -22.82 -0.28 -22.89
C ALA A 154 -21.56 -0.64 -23.68
N LEU A 155 -20.60 -1.37 -23.08
CA LEU A 155 -19.41 -1.84 -23.79
C LEU A 155 -19.77 -2.79 -24.94
N ALA A 156 -20.71 -3.69 -24.73
CA ALA A 156 -21.15 -4.66 -25.74
C ALA A 156 -21.98 -4.01 -26.86
N GLU A 157 -22.89 -3.09 -26.53
CA GLU A 157 -23.76 -2.40 -27.48
C GLU A 157 -22.99 -1.36 -28.31
N GLU A 158 -22.15 -0.56 -27.67
CA GLU A 158 -21.51 0.57 -28.32
C GLU A 158 -20.19 0.19 -28.99
N ARG A 159 -19.49 -0.84 -28.50
CA ARG A 159 -18.14 -1.23 -28.96
C ARG A 159 -17.15 -0.05 -29.06
N PRO A 160 -16.94 0.73 -27.98
CA PRO A 160 -16.11 1.93 -28.03
C PRO A 160 -14.61 1.62 -28.14
N GLN A 161 -13.87 2.45 -28.88
CA GLN A 161 -12.40 2.38 -28.93
C GLN A 161 -11.75 3.05 -27.72
N ILE A 162 -12.43 4.03 -27.11
CA ILE A 162 -11.98 4.75 -25.91
C ILE A 162 -13.08 4.71 -24.86
N VAL A 163 -12.73 4.31 -23.64
CA VAL A 163 -13.64 4.35 -22.48
C VAL A 163 -13.08 5.35 -21.49
N HIS A 164 -13.87 6.34 -21.11
CA HIS A 164 -13.49 7.32 -20.10
C HIS A 164 -14.50 7.28 -18.95
N PHE A 165 -13.99 6.91 -17.78
CA PHE A 165 -14.74 6.84 -16.55
C PHE A 165 -14.50 8.09 -15.70
N CYS A 166 -15.58 8.75 -15.28
CA CYS A 166 -15.59 9.87 -14.34
C CYS A 166 -16.32 9.43 -13.06
N GLY A 167 -15.67 9.50 -11.91
CA GLY A 167 -16.30 9.13 -10.64
C GLY A 167 -15.31 9.01 -9.50
N HIS A 168 -15.76 8.43 -8.38
CA HIS A 168 -14.90 8.24 -7.23
C HIS A 168 -14.11 6.95 -7.31
N GLY A 169 -12.90 6.99 -6.77
CA GLY A 169 -12.20 5.79 -6.37
C GLY A 169 -11.86 5.85 -4.88
N MET A 170 -11.72 4.67 -4.29
CA MET A 170 -11.40 4.45 -2.88
C MET A 170 -9.90 4.13 -2.73
N GLU A 171 -9.35 4.25 -1.53
CA GLU A 171 -7.92 3.99 -1.24
C GLU A 171 -7.46 2.56 -1.57
N ASP A 172 -8.40 1.60 -1.60
CA ASP A 172 -8.15 0.22 -2.02
C ASP A 172 -8.07 0.04 -3.56
N GLY A 173 -8.27 1.12 -4.33
CA GLY A 173 -8.31 1.14 -5.79
C GLY A 173 -9.67 0.77 -6.40
N SER A 174 -10.71 0.56 -5.59
CA SER A 174 -12.06 0.31 -6.12
C SER A 174 -12.65 1.57 -6.76
N LEU A 175 -13.37 1.42 -7.88
CA LEU A 175 -14.17 2.51 -8.46
C LEU A 175 -15.60 2.42 -7.94
N VAL A 176 -16.16 3.55 -7.52
CA VAL A 176 -17.52 3.62 -6.96
C VAL A 176 -18.54 3.80 -8.09
N LEU A 177 -19.44 2.84 -8.21
CA LEU A 177 -20.58 2.81 -9.13
C LEU A 177 -21.91 2.88 -8.35
N GLU A 178 -23.04 2.72 -9.05
CA GLU A 178 -24.35 2.56 -8.40
C GLU A 178 -24.78 1.08 -8.25
N ASP A 179 -25.57 0.80 -7.23
CA ASP A 179 -26.37 -0.42 -7.14
C ASP A 179 -27.83 -0.21 -7.61
N ASP A 180 -28.67 -1.23 -7.44
CA ASP A 180 -30.05 -1.18 -7.92
C ASP A 180 -30.95 -0.21 -7.14
N PHE A 181 -30.49 0.24 -5.97
CA PHE A 181 -31.17 1.15 -5.06
C PHE A 181 -30.63 2.59 -5.14
N GLY A 182 -29.62 2.84 -5.99
CA GLY A 182 -28.98 4.15 -6.14
C GLY A 182 -27.92 4.44 -5.07
N ASN A 183 -27.47 3.43 -4.32
CA ASN A 183 -26.38 3.57 -3.34
C ASN A 183 -25.01 3.32 -3.99
N HIS A 184 -23.96 3.76 -3.30
CA HIS A 184 -22.58 3.51 -3.70
C HIS A 184 -22.22 2.03 -3.69
N LYS A 185 -21.71 1.55 -4.83
CA LYS A 185 -21.25 0.18 -5.05
C LYS A 185 -19.80 0.18 -5.51
N PRO A 186 -18.84 -0.11 -4.61
CA PRO A 186 -17.43 -0.23 -5.02
C PRO A 186 -17.23 -1.45 -5.93
N VAL A 187 -16.48 -1.26 -7.01
CA VAL A 187 -16.05 -2.31 -7.93
C VAL A 187 -14.53 -2.40 -7.91
N LEU A 188 -14.04 -3.56 -7.48
CA LEU A 188 -12.62 -3.85 -7.31
C LEU A 188 -11.84 -3.82 -8.66
N PRO A 189 -10.53 -3.50 -8.63
CA PRO A 189 -9.62 -3.58 -9.78
C PRO A 189 -9.71 -4.89 -10.57
N THR A 190 -9.84 -6.02 -9.87
CA THR A 190 -9.94 -7.35 -10.46
C THR A 190 -11.21 -7.54 -11.29
N GLY A 191 -12.33 -6.98 -10.84
CA GLY A 191 -13.60 -7.00 -11.56
C GLY A 191 -13.55 -6.14 -12.83
N LEU A 192 -12.94 -4.96 -12.76
CA LEU A 192 -12.72 -4.08 -13.91
C LEU A 192 -11.79 -4.73 -14.94
N ALA A 193 -10.68 -5.33 -14.50
CA ALA A 193 -9.77 -6.04 -15.40
C ALA A 193 -10.46 -7.22 -16.09
N ALA A 194 -11.26 -8.00 -15.36
CA ALA A 194 -12.03 -9.11 -15.94
C ALA A 194 -13.05 -8.63 -16.98
N LEU A 195 -13.69 -7.47 -16.75
CA LEU A 195 -14.59 -6.83 -17.70
C LEU A 195 -13.85 -6.42 -18.98
N PHE A 196 -12.79 -5.61 -18.86
CA PHE A 196 -12.05 -5.11 -20.01
C PHE A 196 -11.33 -6.20 -20.79
N ARG A 197 -10.92 -7.30 -20.14
CA ARG A 197 -10.38 -8.48 -20.81
C ARG A 197 -11.32 -9.01 -21.91
N LEU A 198 -12.62 -9.03 -21.66
CA LEU A 198 -13.64 -9.52 -22.61
C LEU A 198 -13.87 -8.59 -23.80
N HIS A 199 -13.33 -7.36 -23.75
CA HIS A 199 -13.56 -6.30 -24.74
C HIS A 199 -12.25 -5.74 -25.32
N SER A 200 -11.15 -6.49 -25.14
CA SER A 200 -9.78 -6.11 -25.56
C SER A 200 -9.56 -6.10 -27.07
N ASP A 201 -10.46 -6.72 -27.83
CA ASP A 201 -10.45 -6.75 -29.29
C ASP A 201 -10.70 -5.35 -29.89
N TYR A 202 -11.58 -4.55 -29.28
CA TYR A 202 -11.92 -3.19 -29.78
C TYR A 202 -11.58 -2.03 -28.83
N VAL A 203 -11.58 -2.22 -27.51
CA VAL A 203 -11.17 -1.16 -26.59
C VAL A 203 -9.65 -0.98 -26.67
N LYS A 204 -9.18 0.21 -27.08
CA LYS A 204 -7.74 0.51 -27.21
C LYS A 204 -7.20 1.36 -26.07
N CYS A 205 -8.04 2.24 -25.51
CA CYS A 205 -7.65 3.12 -24.42
C CYS A 205 -8.72 3.17 -23.32
N VAL A 206 -8.30 3.08 -22.06
CA VAL A 206 -9.15 3.32 -20.88
C VAL A 206 -8.58 4.48 -20.07
N LEU A 207 -9.38 5.53 -19.87
CA LEU A 207 -9.05 6.69 -19.04
C LEU A 207 -9.88 6.64 -17.74
N LEU A 208 -9.21 6.45 -16.60
CA LEU A 208 -9.82 6.38 -15.28
C LEU A 208 -9.63 7.69 -14.52
N ASN A 209 -10.56 8.62 -14.75
CA ASN A 209 -10.59 9.91 -14.07
C ASN A 209 -11.30 9.77 -12.72
N ALA A 210 -10.59 9.16 -11.77
CA ALA A 210 -11.04 8.87 -10.42
C ALA A 210 -9.85 8.85 -9.46
N CYS A 211 -10.06 9.24 -8.19
CA CYS A 211 -9.03 9.18 -7.15
C CYS A 211 -8.51 7.74 -6.98
N TYR A 212 -7.21 7.58 -6.71
CA TYR A 212 -6.58 6.26 -6.47
C TYR A 212 -6.74 5.23 -7.61
N SER A 213 -6.94 5.68 -8.86
CA SER A 213 -7.20 4.79 -10.00
C SER A 213 -5.96 4.09 -10.58
N ALA A 214 -4.78 4.18 -9.93
CA ALA A 214 -3.58 3.48 -10.37
C ALA A 214 -3.65 1.96 -10.24
N SER A 215 -4.22 1.44 -9.14
CA SER A 215 -4.44 0.00 -8.93
C SER A 215 -5.35 -0.63 -10.00
N PRO A 216 -6.56 -0.09 -10.30
CA PRO A 216 -7.38 -0.57 -11.41
C PRO A 216 -6.74 -0.31 -12.76
N GLY A 217 -6.01 0.81 -12.93
CA GLY A 217 -5.27 1.11 -14.15
C GLY A 217 -4.24 0.02 -14.51
N GLN A 218 -3.41 -0.35 -13.53
CA GLN A 218 -2.44 -1.43 -13.68
C GLN A 218 -3.11 -2.78 -13.96
N ALA A 219 -4.22 -3.10 -13.30
CA ALA A 219 -4.93 -4.35 -13.52
C ALA A 219 -5.52 -4.46 -14.94
N ILE A 220 -6.11 -3.38 -15.47
CA ILE A 220 -6.69 -3.32 -16.82
C ILE A 220 -5.58 -3.34 -17.90
N SER A 221 -4.42 -2.73 -17.63
CA SER A 221 -3.29 -2.66 -18.58
C SER A 221 -2.72 -4.02 -18.99
N LYS A 222 -3.04 -5.09 -18.24
CA LYS A 222 -2.73 -6.48 -18.62
C LYS A 222 -3.50 -6.94 -19.86
N HIS A 223 -4.55 -6.21 -20.26
CA HIS A 223 -5.48 -6.59 -21.31
C HIS A 223 -5.73 -5.50 -22.35
N ILE A 224 -5.60 -4.22 -21.98
CA ILE A 224 -5.81 -3.08 -22.88
C ILE A 224 -4.49 -2.41 -23.20
N ASN A 225 -4.30 -2.01 -24.46
CA ASN A 225 -3.06 -1.42 -24.96
C ASN A 225 -2.61 -0.19 -24.16
N TYR A 226 -3.55 0.71 -23.85
CA TYR A 226 -3.29 1.94 -23.11
C TYR A 226 -4.28 2.09 -21.96
N VAL A 227 -3.77 2.32 -20.76
CA VAL A 227 -4.60 2.66 -19.60
C VAL A 227 -3.99 3.86 -18.90
N ILE A 228 -4.83 4.86 -18.62
CA ILE A 228 -4.44 6.09 -17.92
C ILE A 228 -5.21 6.14 -16.60
N GLY A 229 -4.50 6.39 -15.50
CA GLY A 229 -5.09 6.51 -14.16
C GLY A 229 -4.26 7.42 -13.25
N MET A 230 -4.75 7.69 -12.05
CA MET A 230 -4.18 8.65 -11.09
C MET A 230 -3.54 7.92 -9.92
N ASN A 231 -2.34 8.34 -9.52
CA ASN A 231 -1.57 7.71 -8.44
C ASN A 231 -1.94 8.18 -7.01
N GLN A 232 -2.66 9.29 -6.89
CA GLN A 232 -3.10 9.96 -5.65
C GLN A 232 -4.49 10.59 -5.86
N PRO A 233 -5.16 11.12 -4.83
CA PRO A 233 -6.37 11.92 -5.00
C PRO A 233 -6.14 13.11 -5.92
N ILE A 234 -6.95 13.26 -6.96
CA ILE A 234 -6.89 14.39 -7.90
C ILE A 234 -8.04 15.36 -7.60
N GLU A 235 -7.76 16.67 -7.57
CA GLU A 235 -8.82 17.69 -7.50
C GLU A 235 -9.65 17.70 -8.80
N ASP A 236 -10.97 17.86 -8.69
CA ASP A 236 -11.91 17.91 -9.83
C ASP A 236 -11.46 18.84 -10.97
N ARG A 237 -10.78 19.95 -10.64
CA ARG A 237 -10.28 20.91 -11.65
C ARG A 237 -9.13 20.33 -12.47
N ALA A 238 -8.18 19.64 -11.85
CA ALA A 238 -7.03 19.04 -12.54
C ALA A 238 -7.46 17.87 -13.42
N ALA A 239 -8.41 17.06 -12.94
CA ALA A 239 -9.09 15.99 -13.70
C ALA A 239 -9.71 16.52 -15.01
N ILE A 240 -10.48 17.61 -14.92
CA ILE A 240 -11.08 18.26 -16.09
C ILE A 240 -10.01 18.77 -17.04
N VAL A 241 -9.02 19.53 -16.55
CA VAL A 241 -7.97 20.13 -17.39
C VAL A 241 -7.13 19.07 -18.11
N PHE A 242 -6.83 17.95 -17.43
CA PHE A 242 -6.16 16.81 -18.04
C PHE A 242 -6.97 16.23 -19.20
N ALA A 243 -8.25 15.94 -18.97
CA ALA A 243 -9.13 15.39 -19.99
C ALA A 243 -9.25 16.33 -21.19
N GLN A 244 -9.24 17.66 -20.97
CA GLN A 244 -9.24 18.65 -22.04
C GLN A 244 -8.01 18.53 -22.94
N GLY A 245 -6.80 18.61 -22.35
CA GLY A 245 -5.56 18.46 -23.10
C GLY A 245 -5.43 17.11 -23.79
N PHE A 246 -5.91 16.04 -23.15
CA PHE A 246 -5.92 14.70 -23.74
C PHE A 246 -6.75 14.62 -25.02
N TYR A 247 -8.00 15.11 -24.99
CA TYR A 247 -8.87 15.05 -26.18
C TYR A 247 -8.47 16.05 -27.26
N ASP A 248 -7.90 17.20 -26.89
CA ASP A 248 -7.31 18.13 -27.86
C ASP A 248 -6.13 17.46 -28.58
N GLY A 249 -5.24 16.80 -27.84
CA GLY A 249 -4.12 16.03 -28.39
C GLY A 249 -4.54 14.88 -29.31
N LEU A 250 -5.64 14.18 -28.99
CA LEU A 250 -6.22 13.16 -29.88
C LEU A 250 -6.79 13.75 -31.18
N GLY A 251 -7.18 15.02 -31.17
CA GLY A 251 -7.74 15.74 -32.30
C GLY A 251 -6.69 16.36 -33.24
N TYR A 252 -5.40 16.38 -32.87
CA TYR A 252 -4.33 16.95 -33.68
C TYR A 252 -3.88 16.02 -34.82
N GLU A 253 -3.25 16.58 -35.85
CA GLU A 253 -2.61 15.80 -36.91
C GLU A 253 -1.37 15.09 -36.37
N ASN A 254 -1.26 13.79 -36.64
CA ASN A 254 -0.03 13.04 -36.35
C ASN A 254 1.07 13.53 -37.28
N VAL A 255 2.06 14.18 -36.69
CA VAL A 255 3.32 14.48 -37.36
C VAL A 255 4.30 13.41 -36.87
N ASP A 256 4.83 12.61 -37.81
CA ASP A 256 5.82 11.55 -37.59
C ASP A 256 5.35 10.32 -36.78
N ASN A 257 6.16 9.25 -36.78
CA ASN A 257 5.96 7.91 -36.20
C ASN A 257 5.74 7.87 -34.66
N LEU A 258 4.93 8.79 -34.11
CA LEU A 258 4.58 8.86 -32.71
C LEU A 258 3.24 8.19 -32.43
N ASP A 259 3.19 7.47 -31.32
CA ASP A 259 1.98 6.89 -30.77
C ASP A 259 0.98 7.98 -30.37
N VAL A 260 -0.19 7.97 -31.02
CA VAL A 260 -1.24 9.00 -30.86
C VAL A 260 -1.74 9.10 -29.43
N ILE A 261 -1.83 7.97 -28.72
CA ILE A 261 -2.31 7.95 -27.33
C ILE A 261 -1.24 8.51 -26.40
N GLN A 262 0.03 8.18 -26.64
CA GLN A 262 1.15 8.74 -25.88
C GLN A 262 1.26 10.26 -26.06
N ARG A 263 1.08 10.76 -27.29
CA ARG A 263 1.05 12.20 -27.56
C ARG A 263 -0.11 12.88 -26.83
N ALA A 264 -1.32 12.33 -26.94
CA ALA A 264 -2.49 12.85 -26.23
C ALA A 264 -2.29 12.88 -24.72
N PHE A 265 -1.69 11.85 -24.14
CA PHE A 265 -1.32 11.82 -22.72
C PHE A 265 -0.38 12.97 -22.34
N ASN A 266 0.65 13.22 -23.15
CA ASN A 266 1.59 14.32 -22.91
C ASN A 266 0.91 15.70 -23.01
N GLU A 267 -0.01 15.90 -23.97
CA GLU A 267 -0.79 17.13 -24.09
C GLU A 267 -1.69 17.36 -22.86
N GLY A 268 -2.25 16.28 -22.30
CA GLY A 268 -2.98 16.34 -21.03
C GLY A 268 -2.10 16.81 -19.86
N LEU A 269 -0.85 16.35 -19.76
CA LEU A 269 0.10 16.80 -18.75
C LEU A 269 0.47 18.28 -18.92
N VAL A 270 0.73 18.71 -20.16
CA VAL A 270 1.02 20.12 -20.47
C VAL A 270 -0.14 21.04 -20.09
N ALA A 271 -1.39 20.62 -20.32
CA ALA A 271 -2.56 21.39 -19.94
C ALA A 271 -2.65 21.62 -18.41
N ILE A 272 -2.36 20.59 -17.60
CA ILE A 272 -2.28 20.71 -16.13
C ILE A 272 -1.17 21.71 -15.74
N GLU A 273 0.00 21.59 -16.38
CA GLU A 273 1.17 22.42 -16.09
C GLU A 273 0.91 23.91 -16.38
N LEU A 274 0.28 24.22 -17.51
CA LEU A 274 -0.06 25.61 -17.91
C LEU A 274 -1.02 26.29 -16.94
N GLU A 275 -1.90 25.53 -16.29
CA GLU A 275 -2.83 26.03 -15.27
C GLU A 275 -2.21 26.09 -13.85
N ASN A 276 -0.93 25.69 -13.69
CA ASN A 276 -0.24 25.53 -12.41
C ASN A 276 -0.98 24.60 -11.44
N LEU A 277 -1.55 23.52 -11.96
CA LEU A 277 -2.32 22.54 -11.19
C LEU A 277 -1.52 21.27 -10.88
N LEU A 278 -0.20 21.27 -11.16
CA LEU A 278 0.70 20.17 -10.79
C LEU A 278 0.88 20.14 -9.26
N GLN A 279 0.14 19.25 -8.61
CA GLN A 279 0.34 18.82 -7.22
C GLN A 279 0.87 17.36 -7.20
N ASP A 280 0.85 16.68 -6.05
CA ASP A 280 1.33 15.30 -5.86
C ASP A 280 0.52 14.22 -6.64
N ALA A 281 -0.56 14.59 -7.33
CA ALA A 281 -1.39 13.71 -8.15
C ALA A 281 -1.02 13.77 -9.64
N ILE A 282 -0.28 12.75 -10.08
CA ILE A 282 0.29 12.68 -11.43
C ILE A 282 -0.43 11.58 -12.22
N PRO A 283 -1.05 11.89 -13.37
CA PRO A 283 -1.56 10.88 -14.29
C PRO A 283 -0.44 9.90 -14.70
N ILE A 284 -0.71 8.60 -14.68
CA ILE A 284 0.20 7.53 -15.10
C ILE A 284 -0.40 6.81 -16.32
N LEU A 285 0.45 6.49 -17.29
CA LEU A 285 0.13 5.67 -18.46
C LEU A 285 0.80 4.29 -18.35
N TRP A 286 0.03 3.21 -18.56
CA TRP A 286 0.53 1.84 -18.67
C TRP A 286 0.33 1.27 -20.08
N ASN A 287 1.35 0.54 -20.57
CA ASN A 287 1.34 -0.14 -21.88
C ASN A 287 1.42 -1.67 -21.73
N LEU A 288 0.78 -2.41 -22.64
CA LEU A 288 0.65 -3.89 -22.60
C LEU A 288 2.00 -4.65 -22.54
N GLY A 289 3.08 -4.11 -23.12
CA GLY A 289 4.41 -4.73 -23.15
C GLY A 289 5.20 -4.65 -21.82
N THR A 290 5.06 -3.55 -21.07
CA THR A 290 5.77 -3.35 -19.79
C THR A 290 5.34 -4.32 -18.68
N ALA A 291 4.15 -4.91 -18.77
CA ALA A 291 3.61 -5.82 -17.76
C ALA A 291 4.13 -7.27 -17.89
N GLN A 292 4.51 -7.73 -19.08
CA GLN A 292 5.00 -9.11 -19.31
C GLN A 292 6.48 -9.27 -18.94
N GLU A 293 7.33 -8.28 -19.20
CA GLU A 293 8.75 -8.32 -18.77
C GLU A 293 8.90 -8.27 -17.24
N LEU A 294 8.01 -7.55 -16.55
CA LEU A 294 7.96 -7.53 -15.08
C LEU A 294 7.54 -8.88 -14.47
N LEU A 295 6.75 -9.70 -15.16
CA LEU A 295 6.23 -10.97 -14.65
C LEU A 295 7.27 -12.10 -14.67
N ILE A 296 8.19 -12.09 -15.64
CA ILE A 296 9.22 -13.13 -15.81
C ILE A 296 10.39 -12.91 -14.84
N LEU A 297 10.72 -11.66 -14.50
CA LEU A 297 11.85 -11.33 -13.63
C LEU A 297 11.53 -11.37 -12.13
N THR A 298 10.25 -11.36 -11.75
CA THR A 298 9.78 -11.34 -10.34
C THR A 298 9.34 -12.71 -9.81
N SER A 299 9.33 -13.75 -10.64
CA SER A 299 8.72 -15.06 -10.33
C SER A 299 9.71 -16.20 -10.01
N TYR A 300 11.03 -15.98 -10.04
CA TYR A 300 12.02 -17.00 -9.66
C TYR A 300 12.85 -16.55 -8.46
N SER A 301 12.80 -17.30 -7.36
CA SER A 301 13.77 -17.17 -6.27
C SER A 301 15.05 -17.92 -6.67
N LEU A 302 16.22 -17.29 -6.49
CA LEU A 302 17.52 -17.94 -6.75
C LEU A 302 17.90 -18.97 -5.67
N PHE A 303 17.15 -19.05 -4.57
CA PHE A 303 17.46 -19.91 -3.42
C PHE A 303 16.19 -20.56 -2.85
N GLU A 304 16.18 -21.89 -2.77
CA GLU A 304 15.15 -22.67 -2.09
C GLU A 304 15.83 -23.65 -1.12
N GLU A 305 15.37 -23.68 0.13
CA GLU A 305 15.86 -24.61 1.17
C GLU A 305 17.40 -24.63 1.35
N GLY A 306 18.06 -23.48 1.22
CA GLY A 306 19.53 -23.40 1.34
C GLY A 306 20.29 -23.91 0.11
N LYS A 307 19.62 -24.07 -1.04
CA LYS A 307 20.23 -24.46 -2.32
C LYS A 307 19.97 -23.40 -3.40
N VAL A 308 20.97 -23.16 -4.24
CA VAL A 308 20.93 -22.27 -5.39
C VAL A 308 20.15 -22.90 -6.56
N SER A 309 19.14 -22.22 -7.08
CA SER A 309 18.44 -22.64 -8.30
C SER A 309 19.34 -22.46 -9.52
N ILE A 310 19.93 -23.55 -10.02
CA ILE A 310 20.85 -23.54 -11.17
C ILE A 310 20.15 -23.00 -12.43
N LYS A 311 18.90 -23.40 -12.68
CA LYS A 311 18.10 -22.91 -13.81
C LYS A 311 17.79 -21.42 -13.70
N GLY A 312 17.44 -20.94 -12.50
CA GLY A 312 17.21 -19.52 -12.24
C GLY A 312 18.47 -18.69 -12.46
N LEU A 313 19.61 -19.17 -11.94
CA LEU A 313 20.91 -18.53 -12.11
C LEU A 313 21.32 -18.43 -13.59
N GLN A 314 21.20 -19.51 -14.35
CA GLN A 314 21.50 -19.49 -15.78
C GLN A 314 20.61 -18.53 -16.58
N SER A 315 19.33 -18.42 -16.23
CA SER A 315 18.39 -17.48 -16.86
C SER A 315 18.77 -16.01 -16.61
N ILE A 316 19.25 -15.72 -15.40
CA ILE A 316 19.72 -14.39 -15.00
C ILE A 316 21.06 -14.06 -15.66
N LEU A 317 22.01 -14.99 -15.69
CA LEU A 317 23.33 -14.78 -16.28
C LEU A 317 23.28 -14.54 -17.79
N ARG A 318 22.27 -15.07 -18.51
CA ARG A 318 22.06 -14.79 -19.95
C ARG A 318 21.71 -13.33 -20.25
N GLN A 319 21.25 -12.59 -19.25
CA GLN A 319 20.86 -11.18 -19.37
C GLN A 319 21.98 -10.24 -18.91
N VAL A 320 23.10 -10.80 -18.42
CA VAL A 320 24.30 -10.04 -18.06
C VAL A 320 25.08 -9.74 -19.35
N PRO A 321 25.46 -8.49 -19.62
CA PRO A 321 26.27 -8.14 -20.79
C PRO A 321 27.54 -8.97 -20.90
N GLU A 322 27.94 -9.34 -22.12
CA GLU A 322 29.15 -10.13 -22.37
C GLU A 322 30.45 -9.45 -21.88
N SER A 323 30.42 -8.14 -21.64
CA SER A 323 31.51 -7.36 -21.02
C SER A 323 31.76 -7.72 -19.54
N ILE A 324 30.78 -8.30 -18.86
CA ILE A 324 30.83 -8.64 -17.43
C ILE A 324 31.10 -10.14 -17.26
N SER A 325 32.20 -10.48 -16.59
CA SER A 325 32.59 -11.87 -16.41
C SER A 325 31.65 -12.61 -15.44
N THR A 326 31.05 -13.70 -15.91
CA THR A 326 30.15 -14.58 -15.13
C THR A 326 30.73 -15.98 -14.90
N ALA A 327 32.02 -16.18 -15.22
CA ALA A 327 32.66 -17.50 -15.21
C ALA A 327 32.70 -18.15 -13.83
N GLY A 328 32.40 -19.46 -13.78
CA GLY A 328 32.49 -20.30 -12.57
C GLY A 328 31.32 -20.19 -11.58
N LEU A 329 30.35 -19.29 -11.79
CA LEU A 329 29.20 -19.13 -10.88
C LEU A 329 28.25 -20.32 -10.89
N VAL A 330 28.08 -20.97 -12.04
CA VAL A 330 27.26 -22.17 -12.14
C VAL A 330 27.93 -23.34 -11.41
N ASP A 331 29.25 -23.44 -11.49
CA ASP A 331 30.04 -24.48 -10.83
C ASP A 331 30.04 -24.29 -9.31
N ASP A 332 30.25 -23.06 -8.84
CA ASP A 332 30.16 -22.71 -7.42
C ASP A 332 28.76 -23.02 -6.84
N ALA A 333 27.69 -22.75 -7.61
CA ALA A 333 26.31 -23.07 -7.22
C ALA A 333 26.07 -24.59 -7.10
N ILE A 334 26.70 -25.38 -7.97
CA ILE A 334 26.65 -26.85 -7.91
C ILE A 334 27.35 -27.36 -6.64
N GLU A 335 28.51 -26.81 -6.28
CA GLU A 335 29.22 -27.18 -5.04
C GLU A 335 28.42 -26.83 -3.79
N ILE A 336 27.82 -25.63 -3.73
CA ILE A 336 26.94 -25.20 -2.62
C ILE A 336 25.77 -26.18 -2.44
N ASN A 337 25.13 -26.58 -3.53
CA ASN A 337 23.97 -27.49 -3.47
C ASN A 337 24.31 -28.91 -3.04
N SER A 338 25.58 -29.29 -3.16
CA SER A 338 26.12 -30.59 -2.74
C SER A 338 26.57 -30.61 -1.27
N THR A 339 26.55 -29.46 -0.59
CA THR A 339 27.00 -29.30 0.81
C THR A 339 25.81 -29.11 1.76
N ASP A 340 25.86 -29.66 2.96
CA ASP A 340 24.79 -29.51 3.97
C ASP A 340 24.70 -28.07 4.48
N PRO A 341 23.55 -27.36 4.34
CA PRO A 341 23.37 -25.95 4.74
C PRO A 341 23.67 -25.65 6.21
N ASP A 342 23.58 -26.64 7.09
CA ASP A 342 23.85 -26.50 8.54
C ASP A 342 25.31 -26.82 8.92
N SER A 343 26.15 -27.16 7.94
CA SER A 343 27.55 -27.50 8.16
C SER A 343 28.48 -26.28 8.08
N ALA A 344 29.57 -26.31 8.86
CA ALA A 344 30.64 -25.31 8.75
C ALA A 344 31.32 -25.29 7.37
N GLU A 345 31.17 -26.37 6.58
CA GLU A 345 31.72 -26.51 5.23
C GLU A 345 30.90 -25.74 4.18
N TYR A 346 29.58 -25.57 4.39
CA TYR A 346 28.71 -24.75 3.53
C TYR A 346 29.20 -23.30 3.44
N GLY A 347 29.73 -22.77 4.55
CA GLY A 347 30.36 -21.45 4.63
C GLY A 347 31.54 -21.26 3.66
N LYS A 348 32.31 -22.32 3.36
CA LYS A 348 33.47 -22.24 2.45
C LYS A 348 33.06 -21.96 1.00
N TYR A 349 31.88 -22.43 0.58
CA TYR A 349 31.41 -22.31 -0.81
C TYR A 349 30.42 -21.15 -0.98
N ILE A 350 29.51 -20.91 -0.03
CA ILE A 350 28.49 -19.85 -0.13
C ILE A 350 29.09 -18.43 -0.07
N VAL A 351 30.18 -18.23 0.68
CA VAL A 351 30.79 -16.91 0.88
C VAL A 351 31.56 -16.40 -0.36
N PRO A 352 32.39 -17.22 -1.04
CA PRO A 352 32.98 -16.83 -2.33
C PRO A 352 31.93 -16.61 -3.43
N PHE A 353 30.92 -17.48 -3.52
CA PHE A 353 29.80 -17.34 -4.44
C PHE A 353 29.07 -16.00 -4.24
N TYR A 354 28.75 -15.66 -2.99
CA TYR A 354 28.14 -14.39 -2.63
C TYR A 354 28.97 -13.17 -3.08
N LYS A 355 30.29 -13.20 -2.87
CA LYS A 355 31.19 -12.11 -3.27
C LYS A 355 31.20 -11.92 -4.79
N LYS A 356 31.21 -13.00 -5.57
CA LYS A 356 31.13 -12.95 -7.04
C LYS A 356 29.81 -12.36 -7.53
N VAL A 357 28.68 -12.78 -6.93
CA VAL A 357 27.35 -12.24 -7.26
C VAL A 357 27.28 -10.73 -6.98
N LYS A 358 27.80 -10.26 -5.84
CA LYS A 358 27.88 -8.82 -5.51
C LYS A 358 28.79 -8.02 -6.45
N GLN A 359 29.90 -8.61 -6.92
CA GLN A 359 30.78 -7.96 -7.90
C GLN A 359 30.09 -7.76 -9.24
N ILE A 360 29.40 -8.78 -9.76
CA ILE A 360 28.61 -8.68 -11.00
C ILE A 360 27.52 -7.63 -10.83
N GLN A 361 26.80 -7.65 -9.71
CA GLN A 361 25.78 -6.66 -9.41
C GLN A 361 26.36 -5.23 -9.43
N SER A 362 27.54 -5.02 -8.85
CA SER A 362 28.20 -3.70 -8.87
C SER A 362 28.69 -3.29 -10.25
N GLN A 363 29.10 -4.23 -11.11
CA GLN A 363 29.51 -3.95 -12.49
C GLN A 363 28.29 -3.59 -13.36
N ILE A 364 27.16 -4.29 -13.18
CA ILE A 364 25.89 -3.96 -13.86
C ILE A 364 25.44 -2.54 -13.48
N HIS A 365 25.50 -2.16 -12.20
CA HIS A 365 25.14 -0.81 -11.75
C HIS A 365 26.05 0.30 -12.31
N LYS A 366 27.32 -0.01 -12.64
CA LYS A 366 28.26 0.95 -13.23
C LYS A 366 28.04 1.16 -14.72
N GLU A 367 27.48 0.18 -15.43
CA GLU A 367 27.15 0.29 -16.86
C GLU A 367 25.79 0.97 -17.12
N THR A 368 24.92 1.09 -16.11
CA THR A 368 23.57 1.64 -16.28
C THR A 368 23.50 3.16 -16.27
N SER A 369 23.62 3.78 -17.44
CA SER A 369 23.05 5.11 -17.69
C SER A 369 21.72 5.09 -18.47
N LEU A 370 21.26 3.97 -19.06
CA LEU A 370 20.10 4.02 -19.97
C LEU A 370 19.22 2.75 -20.15
N ASN A 371 19.26 1.71 -19.29
CA ASN A 371 18.42 0.52 -19.49
C ASN A 371 17.68 0.03 -18.21
N SER A 372 16.35 0.07 -18.22
CA SER A 372 15.46 -0.35 -17.14
C SER A 372 15.52 -1.85 -16.84
N SER A 373 15.82 -2.69 -17.83
CA SER A 373 15.87 -4.15 -17.69
C SER A 373 17.08 -4.62 -16.87
N LEU A 374 18.23 -3.96 -17.02
CA LEU A 374 19.44 -4.26 -16.24
C LEU A 374 19.31 -3.88 -14.75
N LYS A 375 18.54 -2.83 -14.43
CA LYS A 375 18.18 -2.49 -13.05
C LYS A 375 17.34 -3.60 -12.40
N ILE A 376 16.42 -4.19 -13.15
CA ILE A 376 15.58 -5.29 -12.64
C ILE A 376 16.43 -6.53 -12.36
N VAL A 377 17.37 -6.88 -13.24
CA VAL A 377 18.34 -7.98 -13.02
C VAL A 377 19.16 -7.74 -11.76
N ALA A 378 19.67 -6.52 -11.57
CA ALA A 378 20.47 -6.16 -10.39
C ALA A 378 19.65 -6.20 -9.09
N ASN A 379 18.36 -5.81 -9.14
CA ASN A 379 17.43 -5.87 -8.01
C ASN A 379 17.00 -7.31 -7.68
N SER A 380 16.83 -8.19 -8.67
CA SER A 380 16.51 -9.61 -8.45
C SER A 380 17.69 -10.38 -7.83
N LEU A 381 18.93 -10.05 -8.20
CA LEU A 381 20.13 -10.53 -7.51
C LEU A 381 20.16 -10.03 -6.05
N GLU A 382 19.78 -8.78 -5.79
CA GLU A 382 19.72 -8.19 -4.44
C GLU A 382 18.70 -8.88 -3.53
N LYS A 383 17.47 -9.09 -4.04
CA LYS A 383 16.38 -9.73 -3.29
C LYS A 383 16.74 -11.16 -2.91
N SER A 384 17.43 -11.86 -3.81
CA SER A 384 17.88 -13.23 -3.61
C SER A 384 18.99 -13.35 -2.56
N ILE A 385 19.91 -12.38 -2.54
CA ILE A 385 20.97 -12.25 -1.52
C ILE A 385 20.38 -12.09 -0.10
N LYS A 386 19.27 -11.33 0.04
CA LYS A 386 18.64 -11.04 1.35
C LYS A 386 18.01 -12.28 2.02
N ASN A 387 17.75 -13.35 1.26
CA ASN A 387 17.07 -14.56 1.75
C ASN A 387 18.02 -15.64 2.29
N ILE A 388 19.33 -15.40 2.32
CA ILE A 388 20.31 -16.31 2.93
C ILE A 388 20.11 -16.28 4.46
N LYS A 389 19.71 -17.42 5.06
CA LYS A 389 19.50 -17.55 6.51
C LYS A 389 20.83 -17.56 7.27
N TRP A 390 21.00 -16.63 8.20
CA TRP A 390 22.07 -16.61 9.20
C TRP A 390 21.39 -16.81 10.57
N HIS A 391 21.53 -17.99 11.21
CA HIS A 391 20.79 -18.30 12.45
C HIS A 391 21.53 -17.82 13.73
N SER A 392 20.89 -16.95 14.54
CA SER A 392 20.83 -16.89 16.03
C SER A 392 20.48 -15.47 16.55
N PHE A 393 19.40 -15.33 17.34
CA PHE A 393 18.75 -14.05 17.70
C PHE A 393 19.40 -13.33 18.90
N PHE A 394 19.58 -12.02 18.75
CA PHE A 394 20.10 -11.06 19.72
C PHE A 394 19.24 -9.80 19.70
N SER A 395 18.79 -9.31 20.85
CA SER A 395 18.17 -7.99 20.94
C SER A 395 19.24 -6.95 21.21
N VAL A 396 19.56 -6.16 20.19
CA VAL A 396 20.26 -4.90 20.38
C VAL A 396 19.20 -3.83 20.52
N ILE A 397 19.11 -3.20 21.69
CA ILE A 397 18.24 -2.06 21.91
C ILE A 397 19.10 -0.82 21.71
N PRO A 398 18.95 -0.09 20.60
CA PRO A 398 19.58 1.20 20.48
C PRO A 398 18.98 2.09 21.59
N LYS A 399 19.82 2.66 22.47
CA LYS A 399 19.49 3.87 23.23
C LYS A 399 20.20 5.12 22.65
N PRO A 400 20.26 5.36 21.32
CA PRO A 400 20.53 6.70 20.84
C PRO A 400 19.28 7.54 21.09
N ARG A 401 19.46 8.75 21.64
CA ARG A 401 18.56 9.85 21.29
C ARG A 401 18.66 9.95 19.77
N PHE A 402 17.58 9.71 19.03
CA PHE A 402 17.68 9.48 17.59
C PHE A 402 18.20 10.77 16.91
N GLY A 403 18.87 10.63 15.76
CA GLY A 403 19.40 11.77 14.99
C GLY A 403 20.80 12.22 15.41
N LEU A 404 21.82 11.66 14.77
CA LEU A 404 23.19 12.15 14.93
C LEU A 404 23.37 13.50 14.22
N LYS A 405 23.80 14.52 14.97
CA LYS A 405 24.15 15.83 14.41
C LYS A 405 25.33 15.76 13.44
N HIS A 406 25.20 16.44 12.32
CA HIS A 406 26.24 16.55 11.31
C HIS A 406 27.45 17.32 11.84
N ASN A 407 28.65 16.79 11.59
CA ASN A 407 29.96 17.36 11.91
C ASN A 407 30.24 17.62 13.40
N GLU A 408 29.41 17.09 14.31
CA GLU A 408 29.61 17.16 15.76
C GLU A 408 29.99 15.79 16.33
N ARG A 409 30.97 15.79 17.25
CA ARG A 409 31.33 14.59 18.01
C ARG A 409 30.20 14.25 18.96
N GLN A 410 29.68 13.03 18.85
CA GLN A 410 28.59 12.53 19.68
C GLN A 410 28.89 11.15 20.23
N GLN A 411 28.32 10.88 21.39
CA GLN A 411 28.39 9.58 22.03
C GLN A 411 27.17 8.75 21.61
N LEU A 412 27.43 7.61 20.98
CA LEU A 412 26.44 6.56 20.76
C LEU A 412 26.55 5.52 21.87
N LYS A 413 25.40 5.18 22.44
CA LYS A 413 25.28 4.15 23.48
C LYS A 413 24.33 3.04 23.01
N PHE A 414 24.84 1.83 22.93
CA PHE A 414 24.05 0.62 22.67
C PHE A 414 23.97 -0.19 23.95
N VAL A 415 22.78 -0.71 24.23
CA VAL A 415 22.57 -1.66 25.31
C VAL A 415 22.18 -2.99 24.68
N VAL A 416 22.93 -4.03 25.01
CA VAL A 416 22.71 -5.39 24.54
C VAL A 416 22.26 -6.21 25.72
N THR A 417 21.13 -6.89 25.59
CA THR A 417 20.61 -7.77 26.63
C THR A 417 20.61 -9.20 26.10
N ASN A 418 21.28 -10.10 26.81
CA ASN A 418 21.18 -11.52 26.47
C ASN A 418 19.87 -12.07 27.04
N ILE A 419 18.84 -12.19 26.19
CA ILE A 419 17.52 -12.75 26.57
C ILE A 419 17.45 -14.28 26.51
N THR A 420 18.55 -14.94 26.12
CA THR A 420 18.59 -16.41 26.06
C THR A 420 18.78 -16.99 27.46
N SER A 421 18.40 -18.27 27.64
CA SER A 421 18.62 -19.00 28.89
C SER A 421 20.06 -19.48 29.09
N THR A 422 20.98 -19.11 28.19
CA THR A 422 22.36 -19.60 28.14
C THR A 422 23.37 -18.47 27.99
N GLU A 423 24.59 -18.67 28.50
CA GLU A 423 25.69 -17.72 28.34
C GLU A 423 26.21 -17.70 26.89
N ILE A 424 26.57 -16.51 26.39
CA ILE A 424 27.00 -16.33 25.00
C ILE A 424 28.47 -15.87 24.97
N PRO A 425 29.36 -16.67 24.36
CA PRO A 425 30.80 -16.53 24.55
C PRO A 425 31.50 -15.46 23.71
N ASP A 426 30.87 -14.78 22.73
CA ASP A 426 31.49 -13.63 22.07
C ASP A 426 30.45 -12.75 21.37
N ILE A 427 30.55 -11.42 21.54
CA ILE A 427 29.87 -10.47 20.64
C ILE A 427 30.80 -9.33 20.31
N GLU A 428 30.98 -9.11 19.01
CA GLU A 428 31.76 -8.02 18.45
C GLU A 428 30.80 -7.02 17.82
N MET A 429 30.62 -5.85 18.42
CA MET A 429 29.97 -4.73 17.74
C MET A 429 31.02 -3.94 16.98
N ASN A 430 30.71 -3.57 15.74
CA ASN A 430 31.63 -2.83 14.89
C ASN A 430 30.89 -1.76 14.09
N ILE A 431 31.32 -0.51 14.31
CA ILE A 431 30.99 0.64 13.49
C ILE A 431 32.30 0.98 12.76
N GLN A 432 32.27 1.04 11.43
CA GLN A 432 33.45 1.32 10.63
C GLN A 432 33.55 2.81 10.29
N SER A 433 34.75 3.38 10.47
CA SER A 433 35.04 4.72 9.98
C SER A 433 34.97 4.73 8.45
N SER A 434 34.41 5.78 7.88
CA SER A 434 34.31 5.96 6.44
C SER A 434 34.54 7.43 6.07
N ALA A 435 34.48 7.77 4.78
CA ALA A 435 34.47 9.17 4.35
C ALA A 435 33.25 9.95 4.90
N GLU A 436 32.26 9.22 5.42
CA GLU A 436 30.97 9.73 5.88
C GLU A 436 30.89 9.82 7.41
N ILE A 437 31.76 9.13 8.17
CA ILE A 437 31.72 9.05 9.63
C ILE A 437 33.13 8.81 10.18
N GLU A 438 33.56 9.61 11.14
CA GLU A 438 34.80 9.39 11.91
C GLU A 438 34.49 8.70 13.24
N ILE A 439 35.32 7.73 13.65
CA ILE A 439 35.13 6.91 14.86
C ILE A 439 36.40 6.94 15.67
N GLN A 440 36.29 7.18 16.98
CA GLN A 440 37.46 7.37 17.84
C GLN A 440 37.72 6.21 18.81
N GLU A 441 36.71 5.38 19.15
CA GLU A 441 36.89 4.25 20.08
C GLU A 441 35.98 3.08 19.69
N ASN A 442 36.52 1.85 19.74
CA ASN A 442 35.82 0.59 19.51
C ASN A 442 35.83 -0.27 20.77
N ASN A 443 34.71 -0.89 21.11
CA ASN A 443 34.58 -1.78 22.27
C ASN A 443 34.18 -3.20 21.86
N THR A 444 34.82 -4.20 22.45
CA THR A 444 34.52 -5.64 22.26
C THR A 444 34.34 -6.31 23.61
N TYR A 445 33.42 -7.27 23.73
CA TYR A 445 33.22 -8.06 24.94
C TYR A 445 33.24 -9.54 24.62
N LYS A 446 33.79 -10.32 25.56
CA LYS A 446 34.06 -11.75 25.42
C LYS A 446 33.06 -12.67 26.12
N THR A 447 32.10 -12.19 26.89
CA THR A 447 31.13 -13.09 27.57
C THR A 447 29.89 -12.32 28.00
N TYR A 448 28.69 -12.83 27.65
CA TYR A 448 27.40 -12.22 27.98
C TYR A 448 26.52 -13.21 28.73
N LYS A 449 26.25 -12.94 30.01
CA LYS A 449 25.39 -13.80 30.83
C LYS A 449 23.92 -13.61 30.49
N ALA A 450 23.17 -14.71 30.55
CA ALA A 450 21.72 -14.71 30.42
C ALA A 450 21.07 -13.72 31.40
N GLY A 451 20.22 -12.84 30.89
CA GLY A 451 19.46 -11.84 31.65
C GLY A 451 20.21 -10.55 32.01
N GLU A 452 21.48 -10.39 31.67
CA GLU A 452 22.26 -9.18 31.97
C GLU A 452 22.32 -8.19 30.78
N GLU A 453 22.40 -6.89 31.10
CA GLU A 453 22.58 -5.80 30.14
C GLU A 453 24.06 -5.38 30.04
N TYR A 454 24.54 -5.19 28.82
CA TYR A 454 25.92 -4.79 28.52
C TYR A 454 25.92 -3.54 27.64
N GLU A 455 26.81 -2.58 27.93
CA GLU A 455 26.84 -1.28 27.28
C GLU A 455 28.03 -1.12 26.31
N PHE A 456 27.74 -0.68 25.08
CA PHE A 456 28.73 -0.32 24.06
C PHE A 456 28.68 1.18 23.83
N LEU A 457 29.81 1.83 24.09
CA LEU A 457 29.98 3.26 23.87
C LEU A 457 30.86 3.48 22.66
N TYR A 458 30.40 4.30 21.72
CA TYR A 458 31.15 4.76 20.56
C TYR A 458 31.14 6.28 20.50
N PHE A 459 32.28 6.88 20.19
CA PHE A 459 32.35 8.29 19.83
C PHE A 459 32.41 8.41 18.32
N VAL A 460 31.33 8.94 17.73
CA VAL A 460 31.19 9.12 16.29
C VAL A 460 31.05 10.59 15.93
N LYS A 461 31.55 10.96 14.76
CA LYS A 461 31.35 12.26 14.14
C LYS A 461 30.86 12.06 12.71
N PRO A 462 29.55 12.22 12.42
CA PRO A 462 29.04 12.13 11.06
C PRO A 462 29.61 13.26 10.20
N LEU A 463 30.13 12.96 9.02
CA LEU A 463 30.71 13.89 8.06
C LEU A 463 29.76 14.20 6.88
N VAL A 464 28.68 13.43 6.71
CA VAL A 464 27.59 13.69 5.74
C VAL A 464 26.23 13.29 6.32
N ALA A 465 25.15 13.86 5.81
CA ALA A 465 23.79 13.61 6.28
C ALA A 465 23.20 12.29 5.70
N LYS A 466 23.60 11.13 6.25
CA LYS A 466 23.16 9.78 5.83
C LYS A 466 22.87 8.81 7.00
N GLN A 467 22.36 7.62 6.67
CA GLN A 467 22.20 6.52 7.61
C GLN A 467 23.53 5.85 7.94
N ILE A 468 23.78 5.59 9.22
CA ILE A 468 24.92 4.82 9.74
C ILE A 468 24.47 3.38 9.96
N ALA A 469 25.17 2.42 9.38
CA ALA A 469 24.95 1.00 9.66
C ALA A 469 25.89 0.52 10.77
N ILE A 470 25.35 -0.19 11.75
CA ILE A 470 26.07 -0.79 12.86
C ILE A 470 25.99 -2.29 12.68
N SER A 471 27.13 -2.91 12.45
CA SER A 471 27.24 -4.36 12.36
C SER A 471 27.55 -4.94 13.73
N TYR A 472 27.06 -6.14 14.00
CA TYR A 472 27.49 -6.91 15.14
C TYR A 472 27.68 -8.38 14.75
N LYS A 473 28.58 -9.06 15.45
CA LYS A 473 28.76 -10.50 15.37
C LYS A 473 28.51 -11.13 16.71
N ILE A 474 28.04 -12.37 16.69
CA ILE A 474 27.86 -13.22 17.85
C ILE A 474 28.53 -14.54 17.55
N ASN A 475 29.47 -14.96 18.40
CA ASN A 475 30.22 -16.20 18.20
C ASN A 475 30.79 -16.32 16.77
N GLY A 476 31.20 -15.19 16.17
CA GLY A 476 31.70 -15.12 14.80
C GLY A 476 30.66 -14.92 13.69
N ASN A 477 29.36 -15.06 13.97
CA ASN A 477 28.27 -14.89 12.99
C ASN A 477 27.72 -13.47 12.98
N PHE A 478 27.59 -12.84 11.81
CA PHE A 478 27.01 -11.50 11.69
C PHE A 478 25.49 -11.52 11.93
N GLY A 479 25.01 -10.62 12.79
CA GLY A 479 23.59 -10.32 12.91
C GLY A 479 23.12 -9.29 11.88
N LYS A 480 21.81 -8.99 11.91
CA LYS A 480 21.23 -7.95 11.04
C LYS A 480 21.79 -6.57 11.43
N PRO A 481 22.34 -5.78 10.48
CA PRO A 481 22.87 -4.47 10.79
C PRO A 481 21.78 -3.52 11.27
N ILE A 482 22.11 -2.68 12.24
CA ILE A 482 21.22 -1.67 12.83
C ILE A 482 21.51 -0.35 12.14
N TYR A 483 20.47 0.33 11.63
CA TYR A 483 20.64 1.60 10.96
C TYR A 483 20.27 2.76 11.88
N VAL A 484 21.14 3.77 11.97
CA VAL A 484 20.92 5.02 12.70
C VAL A 484 20.95 6.16 11.69
N SER A 485 19.80 6.76 11.41
CA SER A 485 19.69 7.89 10.49
C SER A 485 20.33 9.14 11.06
N SER A 486 21.16 9.82 10.26
CA SER A 486 21.41 11.25 10.44
C SER A 486 20.40 12.12 9.67
N ASN A 487 19.51 11.51 8.88
CA ASN A 487 18.47 12.20 8.13
C ASN A 487 17.16 12.21 8.93
N ARG A 488 16.57 13.40 9.02
CA ARG A 488 15.56 13.81 9.99
C ARG A 488 14.17 13.80 9.37
N THR A 489 13.44 12.71 9.50
CA THR A 489 12.02 12.62 9.11
C THR A 489 11.13 12.93 10.31
N ASN A 490 9.94 13.48 10.05
CA ASN A 490 8.96 13.75 11.10
C ASN A 490 8.70 12.49 11.95
N PRO A 491 8.93 12.53 13.27
CA PRO A 491 8.71 11.38 14.12
C PRO A 491 7.24 11.17 14.46
N PHE A 492 6.37 12.15 14.19
CA PHE A 492 4.95 12.09 14.49
C PHE A 492 4.14 11.67 13.27
N VAL A 493 3.15 10.80 13.48
CA VAL A 493 2.33 10.17 12.44
C VAL A 493 0.83 10.35 12.72
N PRO A 494 0.32 11.59 12.69
CA PRO A 494 -1.08 11.86 13.02
C PRO A 494 -2.04 11.13 12.08
N GLY A 495 -3.04 10.46 12.66
CA GLY A 495 -4.09 9.76 11.92
C GLY A 495 -3.71 8.36 11.41
N GLN A 496 -2.44 7.97 11.47
CA GLN A 496 -1.96 6.65 11.08
C GLN A 496 -1.57 5.80 12.30
N PRO A 497 -1.62 4.47 12.22
CA PRO A 497 -1.06 3.62 13.26
C PRO A 497 0.46 3.85 13.37
N ALA A 498 0.93 4.24 14.55
CA ALA A 498 2.37 4.24 14.87
C ALA A 498 2.91 2.81 15.00
N PHE A 499 4.10 2.55 14.46
CA PHE A 499 4.83 1.27 14.53
C PHE A 499 6.34 1.52 14.59
N SER A 500 7.10 0.53 15.08
CA SER A 500 8.57 0.59 15.19
C SER A 500 9.08 1.83 15.95
N ALA A 501 10.02 2.59 15.39
CA ALA A 501 10.64 3.77 16.00
C ALA A 501 9.65 4.92 16.30
N HIS A 502 8.44 4.90 15.72
CA HIS A 502 7.39 5.88 15.98
C HIS A 502 6.44 5.46 17.11
N PHE A 503 6.52 4.21 17.57
CA PHE A 503 5.65 3.67 18.61
C PHE A 503 6.17 4.04 20.01
N VAL A 504 5.32 4.66 20.82
CA VAL A 504 5.65 5.10 22.19
C VAL A 504 4.51 4.77 23.14
N GLY A 505 4.88 4.36 24.35
CA GLY A 505 3.93 4.03 25.40
C GLY A 505 3.44 2.58 25.30
N ARG A 506 2.42 2.26 26.11
CA ARG A 506 1.76 0.95 26.14
C ARG A 506 2.63 -0.22 26.59
N GLU A 507 3.78 0.05 27.21
CA GLU A 507 4.71 -0.99 27.63
C GLU A 507 4.07 -1.96 28.63
N THR A 508 3.24 -1.46 29.54
CA THR A 508 2.52 -2.28 30.52
C THR A 508 1.50 -3.21 29.85
N GLU A 509 0.69 -2.68 28.94
CA GLU A 509 -0.33 -3.44 28.22
C GLU A 509 0.30 -4.49 27.29
N LEU A 510 1.36 -4.11 26.56
CA LEU A 510 2.11 -5.04 25.70
C LEU A 510 2.80 -6.13 26.51
N GLN A 511 3.44 -5.79 27.64
CA GLN A 511 4.07 -6.76 28.53
C GLN A 511 3.04 -7.79 29.01
N HIS A 512 1.87 -7.34 29.45
CA HIS A 512 0.81 -8.24 29.93
C HIS A 512 0.36 -9.20 28.82
N ILE A 513 0.14 -8.71 27.60
CA ILE A 513 -0.21 -9.57 26.47
C ILE A 513 0.91 -10.56 26.19
N ARG A 514 2.17 -10.12 26.09
CA ARG A 514 3.32 -11.00 25.83
C ARG A 514 3.46 -12.13 26.84
N GLU A 515 3.24 -11.85 28.12
CA GLU A 515 3.34 -12.84 29.20
C GLU A 515 2.20 -13.86 29.21
N GLU A 516 1.04 -13.56 28.63
CA GLU A 516 -0.16 -14.39 28.79
C GLU A 516 -0.75 -14.90 27.46
N ILE A 517 -0.30 -14.39 26.31
CA ILE A 517 -0.82 -14.76 24.98
C ILE A 517 -0.65 -16.24 24.67
N TYR A 518 0.30 -16.95 25.27
CA TYR A 518 0.44 -18.39 25.08
C TYR A 518 -0.71 -19.21 25.70
N LYS A 519 -1.49 -18.66 26.63
CA LYS A 519 -2.57 -19.36 27.36
C LYS A 519 -3.93 -18.68 27.27
N GLN A 520 -4.01 -17.44 26.79
CA GLN A 520 -5.25 -16.65 26.76
C GLN A 520 -5.43 -15.95 25.41
N HIS A 521 -6.70 -15.69 25.05
CA HIS A 521 -7.07 -14.74 24.00
C HIS A 521 -7.26 -13.36 24.63
N PHE A 522 -7.22 -12.29 23.83
CA PHE A 522 -7.32 -10.92 24.33
C PHE A 522 -8.39 -10.12 23.58
N LEU A 523 -9.02 -9.20 24.30
CA LEU A 523 -9.82 -8.11 23.77
C LEU A 523 -9.20 -6.81 24.23
N ILE A 524 -8.62 -6.08 23.29
CA ILE A 524 -8.15 -4.71 23.46
C ILE A 524 -9.32 -3.79 23.15
N PHE A 525 -9.74 -2.99 24.12
CA PHE A 525 -10.80 -2.02 23.89
C PHE A 525 -10.42 -0.64 24.37
N GLY A 526 -11.06 0.35 23.77
CA GLY A 526 -10.86 1.74 24.13
C GLY A 526 -11.34 2.65 23.01
N PRO A 527 -11.20 3.97 23.20
CA PRO A 527 -11.70 4.97 22.26
C PRO A 527 -11.14 4.85 20.85
N ARG A 528 -11.83 5.49 19.89
CA ARG A 528 -11.23 5.74 18.58
C ARG A 528 -9.95 6.57 18.76
N ARG A 529 -8.95 6.27 17.94
CA ARG A 529 -7.64 6.96 17.94
C ARG A 529 -6.82 6.89 19.25
N ILE A 530 -7.15 5.98 20.17
CA ILE A 530 -6.36 5.76 21.41
C ILE A 530 -5.09 4.92 21.19
N GLY A 531 -4.92 4.36 19.99
CA GLY A 531 -3.76 3.53 19.62
C GLY A 531 -4.00 2.02 19.61
N LYS A 532 -5.25 1.54 19.54
CA LYS A 532 -5.56 0.10 19.45
C LYS A 532 -4.85 -0.58 18.28
N THR A 533 -5.05 -0.04 17.07
CA THR A 533 -4.41 -0.56 15.86
C THR A 533 -2.88 -0.50 15.94
N SER A 534 -2.30 0.57 16.50
CA SER A 534 -0.86 0.65 16.77
C SER A 534 -0.35 -0.48 17.68
N VAL A 535 -1.09 -0.80 18.75
CA VAL A 535 -0.75 -1.94 19.62
C VAL A 535 -0.83 -3.26 18.86
N LEU A 536 -1.82 -3.46 17.98
CA LEU A 536 -1.89 -4.66 17.14
C LEU A 536 -0.69 -4.77 16.20
N TYR A 537 -0.28 -3.68 15.53
CA TYR A 537 0.91 -3.68 14.68
C TYR A 537 2.18 -3.98 15.48
N GLN A 538 2.31 -3.41 16.68
CA GLN A 538 3.45 -3.69 17.55
C GLN A 538 3.49 -5.16 17.98
N LEU A 539 2.34 -5.76 18.33
CA LEU A 539 2.24 -7.20 18.62
C LEU A 539 2.55 -8.07 17.39
N LYS A 540 2.14 -7.64 16.19
CA LYS A 540 2.45 -8.32 14.93
C LYS A 540 3.97 -8.44 14.74
N GLU A 541 4.70 -7.37 15.00
CA GLU A 541 6.16 -7.35 14.88
C GLU A 541 6.85 -8.11 16.01
N GLU A 542 6.51 -7.81 17.27
CA GLU A 542 7.19 -8.39 18.46
C GLU A 542 6.97 -9.90 18.60
N LEU A 543 5.83 -10.43 18.15
CA LEU A 543 5.49 -11.84 18.30
C LEU A 543 5.76 -12.69 17.04
N ALA A 544 6.28 -12.09 15.96
CA ALA A 544 6.54 -12.78 14.69
C ALA A 544 7.57 -13.93 14.80
N GLU A 545 8.41 -13.94 15.84
CA GLU A 545 9.38 -15.02 16.06
C GLU A 545 8.73 -16.26 16.69
N SER A 546 7.70 -16.09 17.51
CA SER A 546 7.05 -17.18 18.28
C SER A 546 5.69 -17.58 17.71
N TYR A 547 5.12 -16.75 16.86
CA TYR A 547 3.81 -16.92 16.25
C TYR A 547 3.89 -16.60 14.76
N LEU A 548 2.88 -17.08 14.03
CA LEU A 548 2.57 -16.67 12.68
C LEU A 548 1.48 -15.60 12.75
N PRO A 549 1.81 -14.29 12.75
CA PRO A 549 0.83 -13.25 12.99
C PRO A 549 0.10 -12.86 11.71
N ILE A 550 -1.23 -12.84 11.74
CA ILE A 550 -2.12 -12.44 10.66
C ILE A 550 -2.96 -11.28 11.16
N TYR A 551 -2.94 -10.15 10.45
CA TYR A 551 -3.70 -8.95 10.79
C TYR A 551 -4.86 -8.79 9.83
N ILE A 552 -6.08 -8.69 10.37
CA ILE A 552 -7.31 -8.54 9.60
C ILE A 552 -8.17 -7.48 10.27
N SER A 553 -8.47 -6.39 9.54
CA SER A 553 -9.54 -5.46 9.93
C SER A 553 -10.87 -5.98 9.43
N LEU A 554 -11.89 -6.03 10.29
CA LEU A 554 -13.24 -6.45 9.88
C LEU A 554 -13.95 -5.42 8.99
N GLN A 555 -13.55 -4.14 9.03
CA GLN A 555 -14.16 -3.08 8.20
C GLN A 555 -13.99 -3.31 6.70
N LYS A 556 -13.03 -4.14 6.29
CA LYS A 556 -12.82 -4.47 4.87
C LYS A 556 -13.90 -5.40 4.32
N PHE A 557 -14.68 -6.06 5.18
CA PHE A 557 -15.72 -6.99 4.78
C PHE A 557 -17.03 -6.25 4.55
N ASN A 558 -17.55 -6.33 3.32
CA ASN A 558 -18.83 -5.73 2.96
C ASN A 558 -19.96 -6.78 3.10
N THR A 559 -20.33 -7.09 4.34
CA THR A 559 -21.44 -7.99 4.64
C THR A 559 -22.17 -7.55 5.90
N THR A 560 -23.49 -7.73 5.90
CA THR A 560 -24.36 -7.52 7.05
C THR A 560 -24.80 -8.85 7.67
N ASP A 561 -24.16 -9.98 7.32
CA ASP A 561 -24.51 -11.32 7.81
C ASP A 561 -23.35 -11.92 8.62
N GLY A 562 -23.59 -12.28 9.88
CA GLY A 562 -22.57 -12.80 10.79
C GLY A 562 -21.94 -14.13 10.35
N ASN A 563 -22.69 -15.01 9.66
CA ASN A 563 -22.13 -16.24 9.11
C ASN A 563 -21.19 -15.95 7.94
N LEU A 564 -21.62 -15.08 7.03
CA LEU A 564 -20.81 -14.70 5.87
C LEU A 564 -19.55 -13.95 6.31
N LEU A 565 -19.64 -13.10 7.33
CA LEU A 565 -18.49 -12.43 7.93
C LEU A 565 -17.45 -13.43 8.43
N PHE A 566 -17.87 -14.49 9.12
CA PHE A 566 -16.96 -15.54 9.59
C PHE A 566 -16.35 -16.31 8.42
N ASP A 567 -17.14 -16.63 7.39
CA ASP A 567 -16.66 -17.34 6.22
C ASP A 567 -15.62 -16.53 5.44
N GLN A 568 -15.83 -15.21 5.30
CA GLN A 568 -14.88 -14.29 4.69
C GLN A 568 -13.61 -14.15 5.53
N LEU A 569 -13.73 -14.05 6.85
CA LEU A 569 -12.58 -14.04 7.77
C LEU A 569 -11.72 -15.30 7.60
N VAL A 570 -12.32 -16.49 7.62
CA VAL A 570 -11.60 -17.76 7.43
C VAL A 570 -10.97 -17.84 6.04
N LYS A 571 -11.67 -17.37 5.00
CA LYS A 571 -11.11 -17.31 3.64
C LYS A 571 -9.84 -16.46 3.61
N ASP A 572 -9.86 -15.27 4.21
CA ASP A 572 -8.71 -14.36 4.22
C ASP A 572 -7.54 -14.90 5.05
N ILE A 573 -7.82 -15.53 6.20
CA ILE A 573 -6.79 -16.24 6.97
C ILE A 573 -6.13 -17.30 6.09
N MET A 574 -6.92 -18.10 5.38
CA MET A 574 -6.40 -19.15 4.50
C MET A 574 -5.63 -18.59 3.32
N CYS A 575 -6.06 -17.49 2.71
CA CYS A 575 -5.33 -16.82 1.62
C CYS A 575 -3.96 -16.33 2.09
N GLU A 576 -3.91 -15.68 3.26
CA GLU A 576 -2.64 -15.18 3.81
C GLU A 576 -1.70 -16.32 4.22
N LEU A 577 -2.25 -17.42 4.75
CA LEU A 577 -1.47 -18.63 5.01
C LEU A 577 -0.99 -19.33 3.74
N ALA A 578 -1.84 -19.39 2.72
CA ALA A 578 -1.54 -19.96 1.42
C ALA A 578 -0.41 -19.21 0.72
N GLU A 579 -0.41 -17.89 0.79
CA GLU A 579 0.68 -17.07 0.28
C GLU A 579 1.99 -17.34 1.05
N ARG A 580 1.93 -17.39 2.37
CA ARG A 580 3.12 -17.61 3.22
C ARG A 580 3.68 -19.03 3.12
N LYS A 581 2.82 -20.04 2.97
CA LYS A 581 3.17 -21.47 2.93
C LYS A 581 3.10 -22.09 1.55
N GLN A 582 2.85 -21.29 0.51
CA GLN A 582 2.84 -21.68 -0.89
C GLN A 582 1.93 -22.88 -1.21
N PHE A 583 0.68 -22.84 -0.75
CA PHE A 583 -0.35 -23.81 -1.14
C PHE A 583 -1.56 -23.10 -1.76
N PHE A 584 -2.43 -23.83 -2.47
CA PHE A 584 -3.61 -23.24 -3.12
C PHE A 584 -4.87 -23.39 -2.25
N VAL A 585 -5.66 -22.31 -2.17
CA VAL A 585 -7.02 -22.30 -1.65
C VAL A 585 -7.98 -22.36 -2.84
N GLN A 586 -8.84 -23.38 -2.91
CA GLN A 586 -9.86 -23.45 -3.95
C GLN A 586 -11.09 -22.62 -3.57
N ASP A 587 -11.66 -21.90 -4.54
CA ASP A 587 -12.87 -21.09 -4.30
C ASP A 587 -14.10 -21.95 -3.93
N SER A 588 -14.14 -23.21 -4.37
CA SER A 588 -15.22 -24.15 -4.06
C SER A 588 -15.16 -24.77 -2.65
N GLU A 589 -14.11 -24.49 -1.87
CA GLU A 589 -13.99 -25.03 -0.51
C GLU A 589 -15.06 -24.44 0.42
N THR A 590 -15.65 -25.30 1.25
CA THR A 590 -16.51 -24.85 2.34
C THR A 590 -15.67 -24.27 3.49
N THR A 591 -16.28 -23.50 4.38
CA THR A 591 -15.57 -22.97 5.56
C THR A 591 -15.06 -24.09 6.47
N ASP A 592 -15.79 -25.19 6.59
CA ASP A 592 -15.35 -26.35 7.38
C ASP A 592 -14.13 -27.03 6.75
N ASP A 593 -14.06 -27.10 5.42
CA ASP A 593 -12.88 -27.62 4.73
C ASP A 593 -11.67 -26.71 4.93
N ARG A 594 -11.88 -25.39 4.87
CA ARG A 594 -10.84 -24.38 5.17
C ARG A 594 -10.34 -24.50 6.59
N LEU A 595 -11.23 -24.64 7.58
CA LEU A 595 -10.84 -24.85 8.98
C LEU A 595 -10.08 -26.16 9.15
N LYS A 596 -10.48 -27.27 8.52
CA LYS A 596 -9.70 -28.53 8.57
C LYS A 596 -8.30 -28.35 7.97
N LYS A 597 -8.18 -27.64 6.86
CA LYS A 597 -6.87 -27.32 6.25
C LYS A 597 -6.03 -26.42 7.13
N LEU A 598 -6.64 -25.39 7.73
CA LEU A 598 -6.00 -24.51 8.70
C LEU A 598 -5.33 -25.33 9.80
N LYS A 599 -6.09 -26.21 10.45
CA LYS A 599 -5.60 -27.12 11.50
C LYS A 599 -4.42 -27.97 11.03
N ASN A 600 -4.54 -28.59 9.85
CA ASN A 600 -3.47 -29.41 9.28
C ASN A 600 -2.21 -28.62 8.93
N SER A 601 -2.35 -27.34 8.59
CA SER A 601 -1.23 -26.47 8.23
C SER A 601 -0.44 -25.97 9.43
N LEU A 602 -1.04 -25.95 10.64
CA LEU A 602 -0.47 -25.34 11.85
C LEU A 602 0.28 -26.33 12.76
N LYS A 603 0.51 -27.58 12.35
CA LYS A 603 0.96 -28.70 13.23
C LYS A 603 2.01 -28.35 14.28
N ASP A 604 3.04 -27.58 13.94
CA ASP A 604 4.11 -27.17 14.86
C ASP A 604 4.18 -25.63 15.07
N GLU A 605 3.27 -24.87 14.47
CA GLU A 605 3.26 -23.41 14.48
C GLU A 605 2.06 -22.86 15.23
N ARG A 606 2.24 -21.71 15.90
CA ARG A 606 1.15 -21.03 16.58
C ARG A 606 0.67 -19.87 15.73
N LEU A 607 -0.61 -19.85 15.38
CA LEU A 607 -1.21 -18.73 14.66
C LEU A 607 -1.62 -17.64 15.65
N LEU A 608 -1.22 -16.39 15.37
CA LEU A 608 -1.71 -15.22 16.08
C LEU A 608 -2.63 -14.42 15.15
N LEU A 609 -3.93 -14.44 15.43
CA LEU A 609 -4.93 -13.65 14.72
C LEU A 609 -5.12 -12.31 15.42
N LEU A 610 -4.79 -11.23 14.75
CA LEU A 610 -4.98 -9.86 15.18
C LEU A 610 -6.21 -9.31 14.43
N ILE A 611 -7.36 -9.33 15.08
CA ILE A 611 -8.65 -8.95 14.48
C ILE A 611 -9.01 -7.54 14.95
N ASP A 612 -8.99 -6.60 14.01
CA ASP A 612 -9.28 -5.18 14.26
C ASP A 612 -10.72 -4.80 13.94
N GLU A 613 -11.21 -3.74 14.57
CA GLU A 613 -12.53 -3.13 14.31
C GLU A 613 -13.74 -4.05 14.51
N MET A 614 -13.84 -4.67 15.70
CA MET A 614 -15.03 -5.43 16.11
C MET A 614 -16.32 -4.60 16.15
N ASP A 615 -16.24 -3.26 16.08
CA ASP A 615 -17.39 -2.35 16.00
C ASP A 615 -18.30 -2.60 14.80
N VAL A 616 -17.80 -3.24 13.74
CA VAL A 616 -18.59 -3.69 12.58
C VAL A 616 -19.79 -4.54 13.02
N GLY A 617 -19.69 -5.23 14.16
CA GLY A 617 -20.79 -6.03 14.71
C GLY A 617 -22.08 -5.25 14.99
N LYS A 618 -22.05 -3.91 15.07
CA LYS A 618 -23.25 -3.09 15.20
C LYS A 618 -24.11 -3.07 13.92
N GLU A 619 -23.48 -3.24 12.78
CA GLU A 619 -24.11 -3.14 11.45
C GLU A 619 -24.37 -4.53 10.86
N VAL A 620 -23.94 -5.59 11.55
CA VAL A 620 -24.04 -6.98 11.12
C VAL A 620 -25.19 -7.67 11.83
N ASN A 621 -26.16 -8.15 11.05
CA ASN A 621 -27.23 -9.02 11.52
C ASN A 621 -26.62 -10.35 12.01
N ASP A 622 -27.19 -10.89 13.08
CA ASP A 622 -26.75 -12.15 13.68
C ASP A 622 -25.26 -12.19 14.03
N PHE A 623 -24.69 -11.05 14.44
CA PHE A 623 -23.29 -10.96 14.88
C PHE A 623 -22.96 -11.93 16.03
N SER A 624 -23.95 -12.33 16.84
CA SER A 624 -23.79 -13.41 17.82
C SER A 624 -23.33 -14.73 17.18
N ILE A 625 -23.81 -15.07 15.99
CA ILE A 625 -23.41 -16.28 15.26
C ILE A 625 -21.92 -16.18 14.86
N PHE A 626 -21.46 -15.02 14.39
CA PHE A 626 -20.03 -14.78 14.15
C PHE A 626 -19.20 -15.06 15.41
N LEU A 627 -19.62 -14.52 16.56
CA LEU A 627 -18.94 -14.70 17.83
C LEU A 627 -18.97 -16.16 18.32
N GLU A 628 -20.07 -16.89 18.11
CA GLU A 628 -20.17 -18.32 18.42
C GLU A 628 -19.19 -19.16 17.59
N ARG A 629 -19.05 -18.85 16.30
CA ARG A 629 -18.09 -19.54 15.42
C ARG A 629 -16.65 -19.18 15.76
N MET A 630 -16.37 -17.92 16.12
CA MET A 630 -15.07 -17.52 16.66
C MET A 630 -14.73 -18.26 17.95
N ARG A 631 -15.69 -18.37 18.88
CA ARG A 631 -15.53 -19.15 20.11
C ARG A 631 -15.21 -20.60 19.81
N ALA A 632 -15.94 -21.23 18.88
CA ALA A 632 -15.70 -22.62 18.50
C ALA A 632 -14.28 -22.82 17.95
N MET A 633 -13.80 -21.92 17.09
CA MET A 633 -12.43 -21.95 16.56
C MET A 633 -11.38 -21.80 17.67
N MET A 634 -11.57 -20.84 18.58
CA MET A 634 -10.66 -20.61 19.71
C MET A 634 -10.61 -21.78 20.70
N GLN A 635 -11.74 -22.46 20.94
CA GLN A 635 -11.80 -23.58 21.88
C GLN A 635 -11.19 -24.87 21.31
N GLN A 636 -11.38 -25.12 20.02
CA GLN A 636 -10.92 -26.35 19.39
C GLN A 636 -9.42 -26.33 19.09
N GLU A 637 -8.84 -25.15 18.86
CA GLU A 637 -7.47 -25.02 18.34
C GLU A 637 -6.52 -24.32 19.29
N SER A 638 -5.83 -25.14 20.10
CA SER A 638 -4.83 -24.65 21.06
C SER A 638 -3.64 -23.93 20.42
N SER A 639 -3.39 -24.11 19.13
CA SER A 639 -2.36 -23.42 18.35
C SER A 639 -2.79 -22.02 17.86
N ILE A 640 -4.08 -21.67 17.94
CA ILE A 640 -4.60 -20.37 17.53
C ILE A 640 -4.75 -19.46 18.76
N ARG A 641 -4.18 -18.26 18.68
CA ARG A 641 -4.40 -17.17 19.63
C ARG A 641 -5.00 -15.99 18.91
N VAL A 642 -5.90 -15.29 19.60
CA VAL A 642 -6.67 -14.21 18.99
C VAL A 642 -6.55 -12.99 19.89
N VAL A 643 -6.25 -11.84 19.28
CA VAL A 643 -6.31 -10.53 19.90
C VAL A 643 -7.31 -9.72 19.11
N PHE A 644 -8.44 -9.43 19.73
CA PHE A 644 -9.48 -8.57 19.17
C PHE A 644 -9.22 -7.11 19.55
N SER A 645 -9.63 -6.20 18.69
CA SER A 645 -9.69 -4.76 18.94
C SER A 645 -11.12 -4.25 18.79
N SER A 646 -11.63 -3.50 19.77
CA SER A 646 -12.96 -2.89 19.73
C SER A 646 -13.00 -1.45 20.22
N GLY A 647 -13.88 -0.66 19.64
CA GLY A 647 -14.34 0.61 20.15
C GLY A 647 -15.27 0.45 21.34
N PRO A 648 -15.55 1.53 22.07
CA PRO A 648 -16.22 1.48 23.36
C PRO A 648 -17.67 1.00 23.25
N PHE A 649 -18.32 1.22 22.10
CA PHE A 649 -19.74 1.03 21.97
C PHE A 649 -20.20 -0.42 21.95
N ILE A 650 -19.51 -1.31 21.21
CA ILE A 650 -19.86 -2.74 21.18
C ILE A 650 -19.18 -3.51 22.33
N THR A 651 -18.20 -2.90 23.01
CA THR A 651 -17.42 -3.58 24.05
C THR A 651 -18.33 -4.14 25.15
N LYS A 652 -19.36 -3.39 25.58
CA LYS A 652 -20.34 -3.86 26.58
C LYS A 652 -21.03 -5.16 26.11
N ASP A 653 -21.34 -5.27 24.83
CA ASP A 653 -21.96 -6.46 24.25
C ASP A 653 -20.99 -7.63 24.13
N LEU A 654 -19.73 -7.35 23.79
CA LEU A 654 -18.68 -8.37 23.67
C LEU A 654 -18.30 -8.99 25.03
N VAL A 655 -18.40 -8.24 26.13
CA VAL A 655 -17.94 -8.67 27.46
C VAL A 655 -19.05 -9.09 28.42
N ASN A 656 -20.33 -8.91 28.06
CA ASN A 656 -21.43 -9.30 28.94
C ASN A 656 -21.54 -10.83 29.09
N TYR A 657 -22.25 -11.29 30.12
CA TYR A 657 -22.39 -12.72 30.44
C TYR A 657 -23.13 -13.57 29.37
N ARG A 658 -23.84 -12.91 28.43
CA ARG A 658 -24.54 -13.57 27.32
C ARG A 658 -23.65 -13.67 26.07
N SER A 659 -22.55 -12.95 26.02
CA SER A 659 -21.62 -12.96 24.89
C SER A 659 -20.99 -14.34 24.73
N PRO A 660 -20.88 -14.85 23.49
CA PRO A 660 -20.07 -16.04 23.22
C PRO A 660 -18.60 -15.87 23.61
N LEU A 661 -18.08 -14.64 23.67
CA LEU A 661 -16.72 -14.32 24.13
C LEU A 661 -16.57 -14.21 25.65
N TYR A 662 -17.66 -14.31 26.43
CA TYR A 662 -17.60 -14.25 27.88
C TYR A 662 -16.69 -15.34 28.45
N ASN A 663 -15.76 -14.96 29.33
CA ASN A 663 -14.69 -15.81 29.89
C ASN A 663 -13.72 -16.44 28.87
N MET A 664 -13.80 -16.08 27.58
CA MET A 664 -12.88 -16.57 26.54
C MET A 664 -11.69 -15.65 26.31
N VAL A 665 -11.85 -14.35 26.61
CA VAL A 665 -10.85 -13.31 26.35
C VAL A 665 -10.47 -12.58 27.64
N LYS A 666 -9.19 -12.23 27.77
CA LYS A 666 -8.68 -11.28 28.76
C LYS A 666 -8.83 -9.86 28.24
N HIS A 667 -9.14 -8.95 29.14
CA HIS A 667 -9.54 -7.60 28.82
C HIS A 667 -8.37 -6.63 29.01
N ILE A 668 -8.02 -5.88 27.97
CA ILE A 668 -7.02 -4.81 28.02
C ILE A 668 -7.73 -3.52 27.64
N SER A 669 -7.85 -2.60 28.61
CA SER A 669 -8.41 -1.28 28.38
C SER A 669 -7.29 -0.30 28.02
N LEU A 670 -7.33 0.26 26.81
CA LEU A 670 -6.46 1.35 26.43
C LEU A 670 -7.10 2.69 26.79
N ASN A 671 -6.41 3.43 27.65
CA ASN A 671 -6.81 4.75 28.11
C ASN A 671 -5.83 5.81 27.58
N ARG A 672 -5.94 7.05 28.06
CA ARG A 672 -4.94 8.09 27.76
C ARG A 672 -3.54 7.66 28.12
N PHE A 673 -2.54 8.30 27.54
CA PHE A 673 -1.18 8.07 27.98
C PHE A 673 -0.98 8.56 29.42
N THR A 674 -0.06 7.89 30.12
CA THR A 674 0.50 8.45 31.34
C THR A 674 1.31 9.70 30.98
N PRO A 675 1.47 10.67 31.89
CA PRO A 675 2.29 11.85 31.64
C PRO A 675 3.71 11.49 31.16
N GLN A 676 4.27 10.41 31.68
CA GLN A 676 5.59 9.90 31.29
C GLN A 676 5.61 9.40 29.84
N ALA A 677 4.58 8.66 29.41
CA ALA A 677 4.48 8.20 28.02
C ALA A 677 4.22 9.36 27.05
N SER A 678 3.41 10.35 27.46
CA SER A 678 3.15 11.55 26.66
C SER A 678 4.39 12.43 26.50
N GLU A 679 5.15 12.62 27.57
CA GLU A 679 6.43 13.32 27.53
C GLU A 679 7.41 12.58 26.61
N LYS A 680 7.53 11.25 26.74
CA LYS A 680 8.39 10.42 25.89
C LYS A 680 8.01 10.57 24.41
N LEU A 681 6.71 10.65 24.08
CA LEU A 681 6.26 10.86 22.70
C LEU A 681 6.67 12.24 22.18
N LEU A 682 6.39 13.33 22.91
CA LEU A 682 6.76 14.68 22.46
C LEU A 682 8.27 14.87 22.34
N ARG A 683 9.05 14.22 23.20
CA ARG A 683 10.51 14.26 23.14
C ARG A 683 11.10 13.56 21.91
N LEU A 684 10.32 12.81 21.11
CA LEU A 684 10.79 12.40 19.78
C LEU A 684 11.15 13.61 18.89
N ALA A 685 10.58 14.79 19.14
CA ALA A 685 10.97 16.02 18.45
C ALA A 685 12.44 16.40 18.71
N GLU A 686 13.02 16.00 19.85
CA GLU A 686 14.44 16.25 20.17
C GLU A 686 15.37 15.56 19.18
N ASP A 687 14.90 14.46 18.58
CA ASP A 687 15.63 13.75 17.52
C ASP A 687 15.79 14.62 16.25
N GLN A 688 15.00 15.69 16.17
CA GLN A 688 14.98 16.69 15.11
C GLN A 688 15.72 18.00 15.49
N ASP A 689 16.51 17.98 16.57
CA ASP A 689 17.09 19.14 17.28
C ASP A 689 16.08 20.13 17.86
N ILE A 690 14.80 19.75 17.98
CA ILE A 690 13.80 20.62 18.58
C ILE A 690 13.89 20.52 20.09
N ARG A 691 14.23 21.63 20.76
CA ARG A 691 14.33 21.71 22.22
C ARG A 691 13.06 22.29 22.82
N PHE A 692 12.72 21.90 24.03
CA PHE A 692 11.60 22.47 24.79
C PHE A 692 12.14 23.39 25.90
N GLU A 693 11.49 24.53 26.13
CA GLU A 693 11.73 25.31 27.36
C GLU A 693 11.22 24.56 28.59
N ASP A 694 11.78 24.90 29.74
CA ASP A 694 11.32 24.39 31.03
C ASP A 694 9.82 24.67 31.21
N GLY A 695 9.05 23.64 31.53
CA GLY A 695 7.59 23.74 31.72
C GLY A 695 6.75 23.58 30.45
N ILE A 696 7.32 23.71 29.24
CA ILE A 696 6.55 23.66 27.99
C ILE A 696 5.93 22.28 27.77
N ILE A 697 6.66 21.20 28.04
CA ILE A 697 6.12 19.85 27.88
C ILE A 697 4.92 19.66 28.81
N GLN A 698 5.02 20.07 30.08
CA GLN A 698 3.93 19.97 31.04
C GLN A 698 2.68 20.72 30.57
N GLU A 699 2.87 21.86 29.93
CA GLU A 699 1.78 22.62 29.31
C GLU A 699 1.18 21.91 28.08
N CYS A 700 2.01 21.35 27.20
CA CYS A 700 1.56 20.50 26.10
C CYS A 700 0.70 19.32 26.61
N LEU A 701 1.11 18.69 27.71
CA LEU A 701 0.39 17.59 28.34
C LEU A 701 -0.97 18.03 28.89
N HIS A 702 -1.01 19.23 29.51
CA HIS A 702 -2.25 19.82 30.01
C HIS A 702 -3.23 20.13 28.87
N TRP A 703 -2.75 20.72 27.78
CA TRP A 703 -3.60 21.11 26.64
C TRP A 703 -4.22 19.92 25.94
N THR A 704 -3.43 18.87 25.75
CA THR A 704 -3.83 17.66 25.03
C THR A 704 -4.56 16.65 25.92
N GLY A 705 -4.58 16.87 27.24
CA GLY A 705 -5.13 15.92 28.22
C GLY A 705 -4.43 14.56 28.21
N ASN A 706 -3.21 14.46 27.68
CA ASN A 706 -2.48 13.22 27.41
C ASN A 706 -3.15 12.28 26.38
N LEU A 707 -3.99 12.81 25.48
CA LEU A 707 -4.59 12.02 24.40
C LEU A 707 -3.55 11.72 23.30
N PRO A 708 -3.28 10.45 22.96
CA PRO A 708 -2.29 10.07 21.95
C PRO A 708 -2.48 10.77 20.60
N SER A 709 -3.71 10.88 20.11
CA SER A 709 -4.02 11.54 18.83
C SER A 709 -3.65 13.02 18.83
N TYR A 710 -4.02 13.74 19.89
CA TYR A 710 -3.72 15.17 20.05
C TYR A 710 -2.24 15.42 20.23
N LEU A 711 -1.53 14.55 20.95
CA LEU A 711 -0.08 14.61 21.09
C LEU A 711 0.63 14.40 19.75
N GLN A 712 0.17 13.46 18.93
CA GLN A 712 0.70 13.25 17.57
C GLN A 712 0.48 14.47 16.68
N ILE A 713 -0.71 15.09 16.71
CA ILE A 713 -1.00 16.31 15.95
C ILE A 713 -0.16 17.49 16.45
N LEU A 714 -0.04 17.64 17.78
CA LEU A 714 0.79 18.68 18.39
C LEU A 714 2.25 18.53 17.98
N GLY A 715 2.80 17.32 18.11
CA GLY A 715 4.17 17.01 17.69
C GLY A 715 4.40 17.28 16.21
N ASP A 716 3.46 16.90 15.34
CA ASP A 716 3.50 17.17 13.91
C ASP A 716 3.55 18.68 13.60
N LYS A 717 2.69 19.47 14.26
CA LYS A 717 2.69 20.94 14.10
C LYS A 717 3.97 21.58 14.67
N ILE A 718 4.50 21.08 15.79
CA ILE A 718 5.80 21.49 16.35
C ILE A 718 6.91 21.24 15.32
N TYR A 719 6.96 20.04 14.75
CA TYR A 719 7.94 19.67 13.74
C TYR A 719 7.85 20.60 12.53
N HIS A 720 6.65 20.77 11.96
CA HIS A 720 6.47 21.61 10.77
C HIS A 720 6.78 23.09 11.00
N ASN A 721 6.51 23.64 12.18
CA ASN A 721 6.83 25.03 12.49
C ASN A 721 8.34 25.28 12.66
N LEU A 722 9.11 24.25 13.04
CA LEU A 722 10.52 24.40 13.42
C LEU A 722 11.52 23.73 12.47
N LYS A 723 11.09 22.78 11.63
CA LYS A 723 11.98 21.99 10.76
C LYS A 723 12.84 22.81 9.81
N ASP A 724 12.37 23.98 9.39
CA ASP A 724 13.04 24.86 8.43
C ASP A 724 13.84 26.00 9.11
N LYS A 725 13.78 26.09 10.45
CA LYS A 725 14.57 27.06 11.23
C LYS A 725 16.01 26.57 11.45
N ASP A 726 16.91 27.52 11.71
CA ASP A 726 18.27 27.22 12.15
C ASP A 726 18.26 26.45 13.47
N ILE A 727 19.23 25.55 13.67
CA ILE A 727 19.29 24.64 14.83
C ILE A 727 19.26 25.41 16.16
N SER A 728 19.87 26.59 16.23
CA SER A 728 19.82 27.45 17.43
C SER A 728 18.41 27.91 17.79
N ASP A 729 17.54 28.01 16.80
CA ASP A 729 16.22 28.62 16.87
C ASP A 729 15.09 27.57 16.91
N ARG A 730 15.44 26.27 16.81
CA ARG A 730 14.53 25.13 16.98
C ARG A 730 14.20 24.91 18.45
N LYS A 731 13.45 25.84 19.00
CA LYS A 731 13.08 25.84 20.40
C LYS A 731 11.59 26.09 20.54
N VAL A 732 10.87 25.13 21.13
CA VAL A 732 9.47 25.31 21.51
C VAL A 732 9.46 26.19 22.76
N SER A 733 9.15 27.47 22.55
CA SER A 733 8.97 28.48 23.58
C SER A 733 7.49 28.82 23.74
N GLN A 734 7.16 29.57 24.79
CA GLN A 734 5.78 30.01 25.04
C GLN A 734 5.10 30.68 23.83
N PRO A 735 5.73 31.63 23.11
CA PRO A 735 5.11 32.25 21.93
C PRO A 735 4.83 31.26 20.80
N ILE A 736 5.76 30.34 20.52
CA ILE A 736 5.59 29.32 19.46
C ILE A 736 4.50 28.35 19.85
N LEU A 737 4.48 27.95 21.12
CA LEU A 737 3.46 27.05 21.63
C LEU A 737 2.07 27.70 21.53
N ALA A 738 1.93 28.98 21.87
CA ALA A 738 0.68 29.73 21.73
C ALA A 738 0.21 29.84 20.26
N GLU A 739 1.13 30.06 19.32
CA GLU A 739 0.85 30.04 17.87
C GLU A 739 0.29 28.67 17.44
N ILE A 740 0.95 27.58 17.86
CA ILE A 740 0.50 26.21 17.55
C ILE A 740 -0.86 25.91 18.20
N LYS A 741 -1.09 26.36 19.44
CA LYS A 741 -2.40 26.25 20.12
C LYS A 741 -3.50 26.86 19.26
N HIS A 742 -3.26 28.07 18.73
CA HIS A 742 -4.18 28.76 17.86
C HIS A 742 -4.45 27.94 16.59
N LEU A 743 -3.41 27.42 15.93
CA LEU A 743 -3.56 26.56 14.74
C LEU A 743 -4.34 25.27 15.00
N MET A 744 -4.22 24.68 16.19
CA MET A 744 -4.99 23.49 16.57
C MET A 744 -6.44 23.83 16.91
N LYS A 745 -6.67 24.95 17.61
CA LYS A 745 -8.01 25.41 18.02
C LYS A 745 -8.94 25.68 16.84
N TYR A 746 -8.38 26.16 15.73
CA TYR A 746 -9.15 26.51 14.53
C TYR A 746 -9.11 25.44 13.42
N ASP A 747 -8.57 24.25 13.67
CA ASP A 747 -8.52 23.17 12.68
C ASP A 747 -9.94 22.62 12.41
N PRO A 748 -10.59 22.91 11.27
CA PRO A 748 -11.99 22.53 11.05
C PRO A 748 -12.16 21.02 10.88
N ILE A 749 -11.13 20.32 10.40
CA ILE A 749 -11.19 18.90 10.08
C ILE A 749 -11.21 18.07 11.37
N GLU A 750 -10.26 18.32 12.27
CA GLU A 750 -10.18 17.56 13.53
C GLU A 750 -11.34 17.88 14.48
N ARG A 751 -11.80 19.14 14.47
CA ARG A 751 -13.02 19.55 15.18
C ARG A 751 -14.25 18.78 14.70
N LYS A 752 -14.49 18.79 13.38
CA LYS A 752 -15.62 18.07 12.77
C LYS A 752 -15.54 16.57 13.06
N ARG A 753 -14.36 15.96 12.91
CA ARG A 753 -14.13 14.53 13.20
C ARG A 753 -14.44 14.15 14.65
N MET A 754 -14.02 14.98 15.60
CA MET A 754 -14.34 14.71 17.01
C MET A 754 -15.83 14.90 17.29
N TRP A 755 -16.41 15.98 16.78
CA TRP A 755 -17.82 16.32 17.04
C TRP A 755 -18.79 15.31 16.40
N ASP A 756 -18.58 14.94 15.15
CA ASP A 756 -19.48 14.05 14.39
C ASP A 756 -19.55 12.63 14.97
N MET A 757 -18.54 12.23 15.77
CA MET A 757 -18.51 10.93 16.44
C MET A 757 -19.40 10.88 17.70
N LEU A 758 -19.75 12.02 18.29
CA LEU A 758 -20.51 12.08 19.53
C LEU A 758 -22.01 12.07 19.26
N SER A 759 -22.76 11.32 20.08
CA SER A 759 -24.22 11.39 20.10
C SER A 759 -24.69 12.78 20.56
N CYS A 760 -25.95 13.14 20.29
CA CYS A 760 -26.49 14.43 20.73
C CYS A 760 -26.40 14.62 22.25
N ILE A 761 -26.64 13.55 23.03
CA ILE A 761 -26.51 13.62 24.48
C ILE A 761 -25.05 13.78 24.95
N GLU A 762 -24.11 13.10 24.30
CA GLU A 762 -22.68 13.26 24.58
C GLU A 762 -22.18 14.66 24.21
N LYS A 763 -22.58 15.18 23.04
CA LYS A 763 -22.28 16.57 22.61
C LYS A 763 -22.76 17.57 23.64
N ALA A 764 -23.97 17.42 24.13
CA ALA A 764 -24.55 18.34 25.09
C ALA A 764 -23.91 18.24 26.48
N ILE A 765 -23.67 17.02 26.99
CA ILE A 765 -22.95 16.82 28.25
C ILE A 765 -21.56 17.46 28.16
N LEU A 766 -20.85 17.24 27.05
CA LEU A 766 -19.50 17.78 26.86
C LEU A 766 -19.49 19.31 26.72
N ALA A 767 -20.42 19.87 25.95
CA ALA A 767 -20.61 21.32 25.82
C ALA A 767 -20.94 21.98 27.17
N PHE A 768 -21.83 21.37 27.95
CA PHE A 768 -22.14 21.84 29.30
C PHE A 768 -20.90 21.88 30.21
N HIS A 769 -20.11 20.81 30.24
CA HIS A 769 -18.90 20.74 31.07
C HIS A 769 -17.78 21.68 30.59
N ALA A 770 -17.78 22.07 29.31
CA ALA A 770 -16.88 23.11 28.86
C ALA A 770 -17.09 24.42 29.64
N HIS A 771 -18.34 24.76 29.97
CA HIS A 771 -18.70 25.95 30.75
C HIS A 771 -18.71 25.71 32.27
N ASN A 772 -19.02 24.48 32.73
CA ASN A 772 -19.04 24.10 34.14
C ASN A 772 -17.95 23.07 34.47
N LYS A 773 -16.85 23.55 35.08
CA LYS A 773 -15.62 22.77 35.28
C LYS A 773 -15.79 21.47 36.08
N LEU A 774 -16.82 21.36 36.92
CA LEU A 774 -17.03 20.17 37.76
C LEU A 774 -18.51 20.03 38.12
N ALA A 775 -19.18 18.97 37.64
CA ALA A 775 -20.59 18.70 37.94
C ALA A 775 -20.85 17.21 38.22
N ASP A 776 -21.87 16.92 39.03
CA ASP A 776 -22.37 15.57 39.26
C ASP A 776 -23.56 15.24 38.34
N ILE A 777 -23.93 13.95 38.26
CA ILE A 777 -24.99 13.48 37.35
C ILE A 777 -26.35 14.15 37.58
N ALA A 778 -26.68 14.53 38.82
CA ALA A 778 -27.96 15.16 39.12
C ALA A 778 -27.98 16.61 38.63
N GLN A 779 -26.87 17.34 38.81
CA GLN A 779 -26.71 18.68 38.29
C GLN A 779 -26.73 18.70 36.75
N ILE A 780 -26.01 17.76 36.12
CA ILE A 780 -25.95 17.62 34.65
C ILE A 780 -27.33 17.38 34.07
N LYS A 781 -28.10 16.43 34.64
CA LYS A 781 -29.48 16.17 34.22
C LYS A 781 -30.29 17.45 34.32
N LYS A 782 -30.32 18.09 35.50
CA LYS A 782 -31.12 19.29 35.75
C LYS A 782 -30.84 20.40 34.74
N ASP A 783 -29.57 20.65 34.43
CA ASP A 783 -29.18 21.73 33.52
C ASP A 783 -29.52 21.39 32.06
N ILE A 784 -29.29 20.14 31.64
CA ILE A 784 -29.71 19.66 30.31
C ILE A 784 -31.23 19.81 30.14
N GLU A 785 -32.02 19.45 31.14
CA GLU A 785 -33.48 19.57 31.10
C GLU A 785 -33.95 21.01 31.09
N GLN A 786 -33.26 21.89 31.82
CA GLN A 786 -33.55 23.31 31.83
C GLN A 786 -33.27 23.96 30.45
N ILE A 787 -32.19 23.55 29.77
CA ILE A 787 -31.82 24.08 28.44
C ILE A 787 -32.72 23.50 27.35
N SER A 788 -32.92 22.18 27.36
CA SER A 788 -33.68 21.47 26.32
C SER A 788 -35.19 21.60 26.47
N GLY A 789 -35.69 21.90 27.67
CA GLY A 789 -37.13 21.88 27.99
C GLY A 789 -37.74 20.47 27.97
N ARG A 790 -36.95 19.41 28.02
CA ARG A 790 -37.37 18.00 27.98
C ARG A 790 -36.82 17.24 29.19
N ASP A 791 -37.49 16.17 29.61
CA ASP A 791 -36.98 15.24 30.64
C ASP A 791 -36.09 14.18 29.97
N PHE A 792 -34.96 13.87 30.60
CA PHE A 792 -34.00 12.87 30.13
C PHE A 792 -33.80 11.78 31.18
N PRO A 793 -33.95 10.49 30.84
CA PRO A 793 -33.68 9.41 31.79
C PRO A 793 -32.26 9.48 32.37
N PHE A 794 -32.12 9.21 33.67
CA PHE A 794 -30.81 9.11 34.32
C PHE A 794 -29.89 8.05 33.69
N SER A 795 -30.47 7.03 33.03
CA SER A 795 -29.73 6.01 32.28
C SER A 795 -28.94 6.63 31.14
N ASP A 796 -29.56 7.56 30.40
CA ASP A 796 -29.01 8.11 29.17
C ASP A 796 -27.90 9.12 29.49
N ILE A 797 -28.10 9.92 30.54
CA ILE A 797 -27.04 10.80 31.08
C ILE A 797 -25.85 9.97 31.57
N ARG A 798 -26.11 8.88 32.29
CA ARG A 798 -25.06 8.00 32.81
C ARG A 798 -24.28 7.37 31.67
N GLU A 799 -24.96 6.86 30.65
CA GLU A 799 -24.32 6.26 29.49
C GLU A 799 -23.46 7.30 28.73
N GLY A 800 -23.98 8.50 28.48
CA GLY A 800 -23.22 9.57 27.86
C GLY A 800 -21.96 9.95 28.65
N LEU A 801 -22.05 9.99 30.00
CA LEU A 801 -20.89 10.24 30.87
C LEU A 801 -19.86 9.11 30.82
N GLU A 802 -20.32 7.85 30.92
CA GLU A 802 -19.46 6.68 30.80
C GLU A 802 -18.72 6.66 29.45
N ASN A 803 -19.43 7.00 28.37
CA ASN A 803 -18.86 7.07 27.03
C ASN A 803 -17.83 8.21 26.91
N LEU A 804 -18.14 9.41 27.39
CA LEU A 804 -17.21 10.55 27.35
C LEU A 804 -15.98 10.36 28.24
N VAL A 805 -16.12 9.68 29.39
CA VAL A 805 -14.98 9.23 30.20
C VAL A 805 -14.20 8.17 29.46
N GLY A 806 -14.90 7.21 28.86
CA GLY A 806 -14.36 6.18 27.99
C GLY A 806 -13.49 6.78 26.90
N TYR A 807 -14.03 7.70 26.09
CA TYR A 807 -13.34 8.45 25.02
C TYR A 807 -12.12 9.22 25.50
N GLY A 808 -12.04 9.46 26.80
CA GLY A 808 -11.02 10.30 27.37
C GLY A 808 -11.31 11.78 27.14
N PHE A 809 -12.55 12.22 26.94
CA PHE A 809 -12.90 13.65 26.96
C PHE A 809 -13.20 14.15 28.37
N LEU A 810 -13.84 13.32 29.19
CA LEU A 810 -14.11 13.59 30.61
C LEU A 810 -13.23 12.74 31.53
N LYS A 811 -13.06 13.19 32.77
CA LYS A 811 -12.47 12.40 33.86
C LYS A 811 -13.45 12.36 35.02
N ASP A 812 -13.68 11.16 35.54
CA ASP A 812 -14.47 10.93 36.75
C ASP A 812 -13.59 11.11 37.99
N ASN A 813 -13.97 12.05 38.84
CA ASN A 813 -13.36 12.36 40.13
C ASN A 813 -14.33 12.02 41.28
N GLY A 814 -14.78 10.76 41.33
CA GLY A 814 -15.64 10.26 42.41
C GLY A 814 -17.09 10.69 42.26
N GLY A 815 -17.64 10.57 41.04
CA GLY A 815 -19.01 10.95 40.69
C GLY A 815 -19.15 12.40 40.20
N LYS A 816 -18.04 13.11 40.05
CA LYS A 816 -17.96 14.46 39.48
C LYS A 816 -17.08 14.45 38.23
N TYR A 817 -17.51 15.12 37.18
CA TYR A 817 -16.85 15.02 35.87
C TYR A 817 -16.19 16.34 35.46
N GLU A 818 -15.00 16.25 34.87
CA GLU A 818 -14.24 17.42 34.36
C GLU A 818 -13.75 17.17 32.92
N VAL A 819 -13.73 18.22 32.07
CA VAL A 819 -13.08 18.15 30.74
C VAL A 819 -11.58 18.05 30.92
N THR A 820 -10.95 17.20 30.12
CA THR A 820 -9.60 16.74 30.42
C THR A 820 -8.50 17.34 29.58
N ALA A 821 -8.86 17.86 28.41
CA ALA A 821 -7.98 18.60 27.53
C ALA A 821 -8.44 20.06 27.49
N GLU A 822 -7.58 20.99 27.93
CA GLU A 822 -7.87 22.43 27.90
C GLU A 822 -8.21 22.89 26.47
N LEU A 823 -7.54 22.31 25.45
CA LEU A 823 -7.79 22.63 24.06
C LEU A 823 -9.25 22.31 23.63
N ILE A 824 -9.80 21.19 24.11
CA ILE A 824 -11.18 20.80 23.83
C ILE A 824 -12.16 21.75 24.53
N GLN A 825 -11.88 22.08 25.79
CA GLN A 825 -12.69 23.04 26.54
C GLN A 825 -12.73 24.41 25.87
N GLU A 826 -11.57 24.95 25.50
CA GLU A 826 -11.48 26.23 24.81
C GLU A 826 -12.16 26.22 23.44
N TRP A 827 -12.05 25.12 22.71
CA TRP A 827 -12.72 24.93 21.45
C TRP A 827 -14.24 25.01 21.61
N LEU A 828 -14.80 24.24 22.53
CA LEU A 828 -16.25 24.21 22.80
C LEU A 828 -16.76 25.60 23.18
N ILE A 829 -16.07 26.30 24.09
CA ILE A 829 -16.45 27.66 24.52
C ILE A 829 -16.37 28.67 23.35
N SER A 830 -15.45 28.47 22.40
CA SER A 830 -15.26 29.42 21.29
C SER A 830 -16.29 29.29 20.17
N ILE A 831 -17.03 28.17 20.12
CA ILE A 831 -17.98 27.88 19.04
C ILE A 831 -19.40 27.75 19.55
N LEU A 832 -19.61 27.27 20.77
CA LEU A 832 -20.94 27.03 21.33
C LEU A 832 -21.32 28.15 22.29
N SER A 833 -22.36 28.88 21.91
CA SER A 833 -23.02 29.88 22.73
C SER A 833 -23.95 29.17 23.71
N TYR A 834 -23.61 29.22 25.00
CA TYR A 834 -24.48 28.75 26.08
C TYR A 834 -25.58 29.79 26.36
N PRO A 835 -26.88 29.42 26.43
CA PRO A 835 -27.46 28.09 26.24
C PRO A 835 -28.05 27.83 24.84
N GLU A 836 -28.10 28.82 23.96
CA GLU A 836 -28.89 28.82 22.70
C GLU A 836 -28.43 27.73 21.69
N GLU A 837 -27.15 27.66 21.35
CA GLU A 837 -26.66 26.65 20.39
C GLU A 837 -26.63 25.25 21.00
N ILE A 838 -26.54 25.14 22.32
CA ILE A 838 -26.69 23.86 23.02
C ILE A 838 -28.15 23.39 22.94
N GLN A 839 -29.12 24.30 23.03
CA GLN A 839 -30.53 23.99 22.84
C GLN A 839 -30.80 23.45 21.42
N ASP A 840 -30.13 23.98 20.39
CA ASP A 840 -30.24 23.48 19.02
C ASP A 840 -29.71 22.05 18.83
N ILE A 841 -28.64 21.67 19.56
CA ILE A 841 -28.17 20.26 19.58
C ILE A 841 -29.30 19.33 20.05
N PHE A 842 -30.09 19.77 21.03
CA PHE A 842 -31.23 19.00 21.55
C PHE A 842 -32.47 19.05 20.64
N ASN A 843 -32.70 20.16 19.94
CA ASN A 843 -33.81 20.26 18.99
C ASN A 843 -33.65 19.29 17.81
N ASN A 844 -32.41 19.06 17.37
CA ASN A 844 -32.09 18.11 16.31
C ASN A 844 -32.24 16.63 16.72
N TYR A 845 -32.29 16.31 18.02
CA TYR A 845 -32.54 14.95 18.54
C TYR A 845 -33.90 14.38 18.10
N SER A 846 -34.86 15.25 17.74
CA SER A 846 -36.21 14.84 17.31
C SER A 846 -36.27 14.20 15.91
N ASN A 847 -35.27 14.39 15.06
CA ASN A 847 -35.31 13.93 13.67
C ASN A 847 -34.62 12.56 13.45
N ASP A 848 -33.87 12.06 14.44
CA ASP A 848 -33.15 10.78 14.35
C ASP A 848 -33.92 9.59 14.98
N ILE A 849 -35.15 9.81 15.49
CA ILE A 849 -35.99 8.80 16.15
C ILE A 849 -37.30 8.52 15.36
N GLU A 850 -37.52 9.13 14.19
CA GLU A 850 -38.62 8.78 13.27
C GLU A 850 -38.22 7.83 12.14
#